data_AF-A0A7Z9BE83-F1
#
_entry.id   AF-A0A7Z9BE83-F1
#
_cell.length_a   1.000
_cell.length_b   1.000
_cell.length_c   1.000
_cell.angle_alpha   90.00
_cell.angle_beta   90.00
_cell.angle_gamma   90.00
#
_symmetry.space_group_name_H-M   'P 1'
#
loop_
_entity.id
_entity.type
_entity.pdbx_description
1 polymer ?
#
loop_
_entity_poly.entity_id
_entity_poly.type
_entity_poly.pdbx_seq_one_letter_code
_entity_poly.pdbx_strand_id
1 'polypeptide(L)'
;MSKKTQNNNSIFGVQLSLFENQRKLGKHGTFIPNHKEIVHRWYPYIEGFSSEFAKSIIDNFCIGNRVYDPFAGTGTTVNVAASLGLSAFYSEVNPFMRLVIECKTNGLKTMRSRANIFLEYMDRIEDYARNHLPSLDYAQNIIEQAFGNSIYFKASRLVEIIALKQAIAECEFPCLRCKDFANLALGSIAVSCSEMKRASDLRYRKINEQLPEDFSVFNIFNQKKQEIYSDLIQNYPDFIDVICLGESALIDCSTDNEIDLVLTSPPYLNGTNYFRNTKLELWLTNFIQSKKDLDFFRIQALAAGINNISKRGRQPIIIPEVEEVAYILEKVTYDPRIPELVRRYFSDSCLWIQKIYNLLRPGGMAVIDIGDSRFAGIHIATDQFLKLIASQQGFYCHEERFVRSRKSKDGTDLKQVLLILEKTNPNRVCVKLNPSNDQNINQLNNDEYKNLAQKFAHSLPHLTKPYSSRNWGHTLHSLCSYQGKLKPAIAHFLIKEFTSPGDSVLDPMSGCGTIPLESLLQGRYPLGNDLQELGYILTKAKVERGTNDEAYIVLNDLLKYVDIYKNKQNLSTYAHFGFNGKLPEYFHEETLKEILAARNYVQLYPCSSWGQSLVYSSLLHILHGNRPYALSRRSHPVTPFKPSGNLDYRPLEPRLKAKVERMLQLEVPKNLQCGMATQVPFSQLDYLYQNTVDVVITSPPFAASTRFSIANWMRLWFAGWEPSDFKSRQEQFLEYQQRKSMDVYVEFFDSAAKWLKPSGRLIMHVGRTASCNMAEELIKRSGEHFKLIYSFDEDILGREKFGIRDQGATQSHQYLFLEKNH
;
A
#
# COMPACT_ATOMS: atom_id res chain seq x y z
N MET A 1 39.66 -30.47 25.62
CA MET A 1 39.77 -28.99 25.66
C MET A 1 39.83 -28.47 24.24
N SER A 2 38.97 -27.63 23.66
CA SER A 2 37.65 -27.09 24.00
C SER A 2 36.92 -26.92 22.66
N LYS A 3 35.82 -27.64 22.44
CA LYS A 3 34.89 -27.35 21.34
C LYS A 3 34.18 -26.04 21.69
N LYS A 4 34.46 -24.95 20.96
CA LYS A 4 33.63 -23.75 20.98
C LYS A 4 32.42 -24.02 20.07
N THR A 5 31.31 -24.40 20.70
CA THR A 5 29.97 -24.25 20.16
C THR A 5 29.69 -22.77 19.95
N GLN A 6 29.89 -22.28 18.73
CA GLN A 6 29.26 -21.03 18.29
C GLN A 6 27.80 -21.33 18.01
N ASN A 7 26.94 -20.95 18.96
CA ASN A 7 25.52 -20.71 18.70
C ASN A 7 25.41 -19.59 17.66
N ASN A 8 25.23 -19.96 16.39
CA ASN A 8 24.70 -19.05 15.39
C ASN A 8 23.21 -18.84 15.71
N ASN A 9 22.91 -17.81 16.50
CA ASN A 9 21.59 -17.21 16.53
C ASN A 9 21.25 -16.75 15.10
N SER A 10 20.35 -17.45 14.42
CA SER A 10 19.89 -17.07 13.09
C SER A 10 19.11 -15.75 13.18
N ILE A 11 19.67 -14.70 12.58
CA ILE A 11 19.12 -13.34 12.47
C ILE A 11 17.88 -13.28 11.53
N PHE A 12 17.49 -14.39 10.93
CA PHE A 12 16.40 -14.46 9.97
C PHE A 12 15.19 -15.18 10.58
N GLY A 13 14.00 -14.57 10.41
CA GLY A 13 12.73 -15.07 10.91
C GLY A 13 12.39 -16.50 10.45
N VAL A 14 11.29 -17.02 10.98
CA VAL A 14 10.80 -18.39 10.76
C VAL A 14 10.74 -18.71 9.25
N GLN A 15 11.43 -19.78 8.85
CA GLN A 15 11.48 -20.25 7.47
C GLN A 15 10.08 -20.71 7.01
N LEU A 16 9.67 -20.28 5.81
CA LEU A 16 8.38 -20.61 5.19
C LEU A 16 8.10 -22.13 5.18
N SER A 17 7.05 -22.59 5.87
CA SER A 17 6.49 -23.94 5.76
C SER A 17 5.19 -23.92 4.95
N LEU A 18 5.30 -23.96 3.63
CA LEU A 18 4.15 -23.95 2.71
C LEU A 18 3.58 -25.35 2.42
N PHE A 19 4.26 -26.40 2.85
CA PHE A 19 3.89 -27.79 2.61
C PHE A 19 3.40 -28.42 3.91
N GLU A 20 2.35 -29.23 3.84
CA GLU A 20 1.70 -29.93 4.97
C GLU A 20 2.67 -30.69 5.89
N ASN A 21 3.90 -30.98 5.42
CA ASN A 21 4.94 -31.72 6.13
C ASN A 21 6.18 -30.91 6.57
N GLN A 22 6.10 -29.58 6.72
CA GLN A 22 7.23 -28.71 7.12
C GLN A 22 8.51 -28.88 6.27
N ARG A 23 8.38 -29.29 5.00
CA ARG A 23 9.53 -29.38 4.08
C ARG A 23 10.11 -27.98 3.84
N LYS A 24 11.43 -27.85 3.95
CA LYS A 24 12.16 -26.65 3.52
C LYS A 24 11.86 -26.39 2.04
N LEU A 25 11.59 -25.14 1.67
CA LEU A 25 11.29 -24.75 0.29
C LEU A 25 12.34 -25.15 -0.75
N GLY A 26 13.58 -25.44 -0.34
CA GLY A 26 14.63 -25.96 -1.23
C GLY A 26 14.78 -25.13 -2.51
N LYS A 27 14.59 -25.78 -3.67
CA LYS A 27 14.65 -25.15 -5.00
C LYS A 27 13.28 -24.67 -5.52
N HIS A 28 12.20 -24.84 -4.77
CA HIS A 28 10.83 -24.57 -5.24
C HIS A 28 10.52 -23.07 -5.37
N GLY A 29 11.22 -22.21 -4.62
CA GLY A 29 11.24 -20.75 -4.86
C GLY A 29 12.04 -20.32 -6.12
N THR A 30 12.34 -21.26 -7.02
CA THR A 30 13.00 -21.05 -8.32
C THR A 30 12.34 -21.94 -9.36
N PHE A 31 12.61 -21.71 -10.64
CA PHE A 31 12.07 -22.49 -11.75
C PHE A 31 12.66 -23.89 -11.87
N ILE A 32 13.71 -24.25 -11.11
CA ILE A 32 14.44 -25.51 -11.29
C ILE A 32 13.52 -26.76 -11.35
N PRO A 33 12.50 -26.92 -10.48
CA PRO A 33 11.57 -28.05 -10.58
C PRO A 33 10.83 -28.12 -11.93
N ASN A 34 10.46 -26.97 -12.50
CA ASN A 34 9.68 -26.87 -13.73
C ASN A 34 10.43 -27.34 -14.99
N HIS A 35 11.75 -27.61 -14.92
CA HIS A 35 12.50 -28.17 -16.06
C HIS A 35 12.03 -29.57 -16.47
N LYS A 36 11.30 -30.28 -15.60
CA LYS A 36 10.75 -31.61 -15.88
C LYS A 36 9.23 -31.66 -15.93
N GLU A 37 8.57 -30.61 -15.44
CA GLU A 37 7.11 -30.55 -15.39
C GLU A 37 6.51 -30.39 -16.78
N ILE A 38 5.42 -31.12 -17.02
CA ILE A 38 4.61 -31.07 -18.25
C ILE A 38 4.24 -29.63 -18.55
N VAL A 39 4.33 -29.24 -19.83
CA VAL A 39 4.01 -27.90 -20.34
C VAL A 39 4.96 -26.80 -19.85
N HIS A 40 5.33 -26.76 -18.57
CA HIS A 40 6.28 -25.77 -18.06
C HIS A 40 7.66 -25.92 -18.69
N ARG A 41 8.12 -27.15 -18.98
CA ARG A 41 9.42 -27.44 -19.60
C ARG A 41 9.56 -26.99 -21.06
N TRP A 42 8.47 -26.65 -21.74
CA TRP A 42 8.51 -26.21 -23.14
C TRP A 42 9.43 -25.00 -23.33
N TYR A 43 9.43 -24.07 -22.38
CA TYR A 43 10.39 -22.97 -22.30
C TYR A 43 10.87 -22.76 -20.85
N PRO A 44 12.12 -23.15 -20.53
CA PRO A 44 12.69 -22.92 -19.21
C PRO A 44 13.04 -21.46 -18.93
N TYR A 45 12.74 -20.98 -17.71
CA TYR A 45 12.89 -19.56 -17.35
C TYR A 45 13.54 -19.39 -15.99
N ILE A 46 14.81 -18.97 -15.96
CA ILE A 46 15.65 -18.94 -14.76
C ILE A 46 15.07 -18.00 -13.69
N GLU A 47 14.41 -16.94 -14.16
CA GLU A 47 13.87 -15.86 -13.35
C GLU A 47 12.49 -16.19 -12.73
N GLY A 48 11.87 -17.32 -13.11
CA GLY A 48 10.56 -17.74 -12.57
C GLY A 48 10.66 -18.59 -11.30
N PHE A 49 9.51 -18.83 -10.66
CA PHE A 49 9.33 -19.82 -9.60
C PHE A 49 8.65 -21.11 -10.11
N SER A 50 8.61 -22.14 -9.27
CA SER A 50 8.01 -23.44 -9.62
C SER A 50 6.48 -23.43 -9.60
N SER A 51 5.86 -24.34 -10.36
CA SER A 51 4.41 -24.55 -10.38
C SER A 51 3.88 -24.98 -9.01
N GLU A 52 4.62 -25.82 -8.29
CA GLU A 52 4.27 -26.28 -6.94
C GLU A 52 4.27 -25.13 -5.93
N PHE A 53 5.22 -24.20 -6.03
CA PHE A 53 5.23 -22.99 -5.21
C PHE A 53 4.02 -22.11 -5.51
N ALA A 54 3.69 -21.92 -6.78
CA ALA A 54 2.52 -21.17 -7.19
C ALA A 54 1.22 -21.81 -6.68
N LYS A 55 1.09 -23.12 -6.84
CA LYS A 55 -0.07 -23.90 -6.38
C LYS A 55 -0.26 -23.74 -4.88
N SER A 56 0.81 -23.92 -4.10
CA SER A 56 0.74 -23.76 -2.64
C SER A 56 0.26 -22.36 -2.24
N ILE A 57 0.75 -21.30 -2.89
CA ILE A 57 0.28 -19.94 -2.59
C ILE A 57 -1.19 -19.77 -2.99
N ILE A 58 -1.59 -20.24 -4.16
CA ILE A 58 -2.99 -20.17 -4.61
C ILE A 58 -3.91 -20.90 -3.61
N ASP A 59 -3.55 -22.12 -3.20
CA ASP A 59 -4.32 -22.92 -2.25
C ASP A 59 -4.45 -22.22 -0.87
N ASN A 60 -3.43 -21.47 -0.44
CA ASN A 60 -3.41 -20.83 0.88
C ASN A 60 -4.05 -19.43 0.91
N PHE A 61 -4.03 -18.69 -0.20
CA PHE A 61 -4.35 -17.26 -0.21
C PHE A 61 -5.48 -16.87 -1.19
N CYS A 62 -5.88 -17.74 -2.11
CA CYS A 62 -7.00 -17.45 -3.01
C CYS A 62 -8.33 -17.73 -2.30
N ILE A 63 -9.08 -16.67 -1.98
CA ILE A 63 -10.39 -16.75 -1.30
C ILE A 63 -11.54 -16.77 -2.33
N GLY A 64 -11.23 -16.83 -3.62
CA GLY A 64 -12.21 -16.79 -4.71
C GLY A 64 -11.74 -17.60 -5.90
N ASN A 65 -12.00 -17.11 -7.10
CA ASN A 65 -11.68 -17.82 -8.33
C ASN A 65 -10.94 -16.98 -9.37
N ARG A 66 -10.46 -15.78 -9.02
CA ARG A 66 -9.81 -14.84 -9.95
C ARG A 66 -8.38 -14.56 -9.51
N VAL A 67 -7.42 -15.05 -10.29
CA VAL A 67 -5.99 -14.90 -10.02
C VAL A 67 -5.35 -14.02 -11.09
N TYR A 68 -4.54 -13.04 -10.68
CA TYR A 68 -3.82 -12.14 -11.59
C TYR A 68 -2.31 -12.18 -11.38
N ASP A 69 -1.55 -12.19 -12.47
CA ASP A 69 -0.10 -12.00 -12.46
C ASP A 69 0.31 -10.79 -13.33
N PRO A 70 0.71 -9.65 -12.74
CA PRO A 70 1.18 -8.48 -13.48
C PRO A 70 2.52 -8.69 -14.21
N PHE A 71 3.31 -9.70 -13.84
CA PHE A 71 4.63 -9.97 -14.42
C PHE A 71 4.76 -11.45 -14.78
N ALA A 72 3.86 -11.95 -15.62
CA ALA A 72 3.64 -13.38 -15.78
C ALA A 72 4.85 -14.17 -16.30
N GLY A 73 5.79 -13.54 -17.00
CA GLY A 73 6.94 -14.23 -17.57
C GLY A 73 6.47 -15.39 -18.45
N THR A 74 6.80 -16.63 -18.08
CA THR A 74 6.35 -17.82 -18.84
C THR A 74 4.98 -18.37 -18.43
N GLY A 75 4.27 -17.69 -17.53
CA GLY A 75 2.89 -18.00 -17.17
C GLY A 75 2.73 -19.05 -16.09
N THR A 76 3.71 -19.28 -15.20
CA THR A 76 3.58 -20.29 -14.14
C THR A 76 2.32 -20.07 -13.30
N THR A 77 2.09 -18.84 -12.81
CA THR A 77 0.91 -18.50 -12.00
C THR A 77 -0.39 -18.77 -12.73
N VAL A 78 -0.56 -18.22 -13.93
CA VAL A 78 -1.82 -18.31 -14.68
C VAL A 78 -2.07 -19.71 -15.22
N ASN A 79 -1.02 -20.46 -15.55
CA ASN A 79 -1.16 -21.87 -15.92
C ASN A 79 -1.67 -22.69 -14.74
N VAL A 80 -1.05 -22.55 -13.55
CA VAL A 80 -1.49 -23.27 -12.36
C VAL A 80 -2.92 -22.87 -11.96
N ALA A 81 -3.23 -21.58 -11.93
CA ALA A 81 -4.58 -21.10 -11.61
C ALA A 81 -5.64 -21.69 -12.56
N ALA A 82 -5.40 -21.65 -13.87
CA ALA A 82 -6.31 -22.20 -14.86
C ALA A 82 -6.45 -23.74 -14.77
N SER A 83 -5.38 -24.46 -14.42
CA SER A 83 -5.41 -25.91 -14.17
C SER A 83 -6.23 -26.32 -12.95
N LEU A 84 -6.40 -25.39 -12.00
CA LEU A 84 -7.21 -25.57 -10.79
C LEU A 84 -8.67 -25.14 -11.01
N GLY A 85 -9.04 -24.76 -12.23
CA GLY A 85 -10.38 -24.26 -12.52
C GLY A 85 -10.63 -22.82 -12.05
N LEU A 86 -9.58 -22.00 -11.90
CA LEU A 86 -9.69 -20.58 -11.57
C LEU A 86 -9.59 -19.72 -12.84
N SER A 87 -10.34 -18.61 -12.88
CA SER A 87 -10.18 -17.56 -13.88
C SER A 87 -8.81 -16.89 -13.71
N ALA A 88 -7.98 -16.99 -14.74
CA ALA A 88 -6.60 -16.50 -14.67
C ALA A 88 -6.38 -15.32 -15.61
N PHE A 89 -5.75 -14.28 -15.09
CA PHE A 89 -5.51 -13.01 -15.75
C PHE A 89 -4.02 -12.68 -15.71
N TYR A 90 -3.47 -12.01 -16.73
CA TYR A 90 -2.08 -11.54 -16.67
C TYR A 90 -1.80 -10.26 -17.43
N SER A 91 -0.68 -9.62 -17.08
CA SER A 91 0.04 -8.69 -17.96
C SER A 91 1.45 -9.23 -18.25
N GLU A 92 1.94 -9.02 -19.46
CA GLU A 92 3.32 -9.36 -19.83
C GLU A 92 3.78 -8.52 -21.04
N VAL A 93 4.90 -7.81 -20.86
CA VAL A 93 5.44 -6.86 -21.85
C VAL A 93 6.21 -7.54 -22.96
N ASN A 94 6.79 -8.70 -22.70
CA ASN A 94 7.55 -9.43 -23.68
C ASN A 94 6.60 -10.25 -24.58
N PRO A 95 6.42 -9.90 -25.87
CA PRO A 95 5.46 -10.59 -26.72
C PRO A 95 5.83 -12.06 -26.98
N PHE A 96 7.13 -12.41 -26.92
CA PHE A 96 7.53 -13.82 -26.98
C PHE A 96 7.10 -14.58 -25.72
N MET A 97 7.18 -13.96 -24.54
CA MET A 97 6.64 -14.56 -23.32
C MET A 97 5.11 -14.71 -23.39
N ARG A 98 4.39 -13.75 -23.99
CA ARG A 98 2.95 -13.89 -24.25
C ARG A 98 2.63 -15.08 -25.16
N LEU A 99 3.40 -15.28 -26.23
CA LEU A 99 3.29 -16.48 -27.08
C LEU A 99 3.51 -17.77 -26.29
N VAL A 100 4.52 -17.79 -25.40
CA VAL A 100 4.79 -18.93 -24.52
C VAL A 100 3.60 -19.21 -23.59
N ILE A 101 3.07 -18.18 -22.91
CA ILE A 101 1.89 -18.30 -22.04
C ILE A 101 0.73 -18.88 -22.82
N GLU A 102 0.41 -18.28 -23.97
CA GLU A 102 -0.72 -18.62 -24.80
C GLU A 102 -0.66 -20.06 -25.32
N CYS A 103 0.52 -20.55 -25.71
CA CYS A 103 0.72 -21.96 -26.08
C CYS A 103 0.55 -22.89 -24.87
N LYS A 104 1.09 -22.51 -23.70
CA LYS A 104 1.02 -23.31 -22.46
C LYS A 104 -0.39 -23.36 -21.85
N THR A 105 -1.32 -22.48 -22.24
CA THR A 105 -2.66 -22.38 -21.64
C THR A 105 -3.76 -22.63 -22.68
N ASN A 106 -4.26 -21.59 -23.34
CA ASN A 106 -5.37 -21.64 -24.30
C ASN A 106 -5.02 -22.49 -25.53
N GLY A 107 -3.78 -22.40 -25.98
CA GLY A 107 -3.22 -23.21 -27.06
C GLY A 107 -3.18 -24.68 -26.69
N LEU A 108 -2.73 -25.02 -25.47
CA LEU A 108 -2.75 -26.40 -24.97
C LEU A 108 -4.18 -26.96 -24.99
N LYS A 109 -5.16 -26.24 -24.43
CA LYS A 109 -6.58 -26.65 -24.42
C LYS A 109 -7.09 -27.00 -25.82
N THR A 110 -6.76 -26.18 -26.82
CA THR A 110 -7.23 -26.37 -28.20
C THR A 110 -6.44 -27.41 -28.98
N MET A 111 -5.13 -27.54 -28.73
CA MET A 111 -4.24 -28.40 -29.52
C MET A 111 -4.20 -29.85 -29.06
N ARG A 112 -4.61 -30.17 -27.82
CA ARG A 112 -4.67 -31.55 -27.33
C ARG A 112 -5.52 -32.47 -28.20
N SER A 113 -6.72 -32.01 -28.61
CA SER A 113 -7.60 -32.77 -29.51
C SER A 113 -7.13 -32.76 -30.97
N ARG A 114 -6.05 -32.05 -31.28
CA ARG A 114 -5.48 -31.86 -32.63
C ARG A 114 -3.98 -32.18 -32.65
N ALA A 115 -3.50 -33.03 -31.74
CA ALA A 115 -2.07 -33.33 -31.60
C ALA A 115 -1.46 -33.92 -32.90
N ASN A 116 -2.22 -34.72 -33.65
CA ASN A 116 -1.75 -35.27 -34.94
C ASN A 116 -1.59 -34.17 -36.00
N ILE A 117 -2.51 -33.20 -36.05
CA ILE A 117 -2.42 -32.04 -36.96
C ILE A 117 -1.21 -31.18 -36.62
N PHE A 118 -0.89 -31.02 -35.34
CA PHE A 118 0.36 -30.38 -34.91
C PHE A 118 1.58 -31.14 -35.44
N LEU A 119 1.63 -32.46 -35.26
CA LEU A 119 2.76 -33.29 -35.69
C LEU A 119 2.97 -33.20 -37.21
N GLU A 120 1.90 -33.39 -38.00
CA GLU A 120 1.92 -33.28 -39.46
C GLU A 120 2.44 -31.90 -39.93
N TYR A 121 1.99 -30.82 -39.28
CA TYR A 121 2.46 -29.48 -39.63
C TYR A 121 3.95 -29.27 -39.30
N MET A 122 4.40 -29.77 -38.16
CA MET A 122 5.81 -29.67 -37.76
C MET A 122 6.73 -30.52 -38.64
N ASP A 123 6.28 -31.69 -39.09
CA ASP A 123 7.00 -32.52 -40.06
C ASP A 123 7.10 -31.82 -41.41
N ARG A 124 6.01 -31.21 -41.90
CA ARG A 124 6.02 -30.38 -43.12
C ARG A 124 7.01 -29.21 -43.03
N ILE A 125 7.09 -28.53 -41.89
CA ILE A 125 8.08 -27.46 -41.66
C ILE A 125 9.50 -28.00 -41.78
N GLU A 126 9.78 -29.15 -41.14
CA GLU A 126 11.10 -29.76 -41.15
C GLU A 126 11.51 -30.19 -42.56
N ASP A 127 10.61 -30.86 -43.29
CA ASP A 127 10.82 -31.28 -44.68
C ASP A 127 11.05 -30.08 -45.61
N TYR A 128 10.22 -29.04 -45.48
CA TYR A 128 10.39 -27.82 -46.27
C TYR A 128 11.77 -27.20 -46.00
N ALA A 129 12.13 -27.01 -44.72
CA ALA A 129 13.38 -26.36 -44.35
C ALA A 129 14.61 -27.13 -44.82
N ARG A 130 14.59 -28.47 -44.75
CA ARG A 130 15.69 -29.33 -45.24
C ARG A 130 15.85 -29.27 -46.77
N ASN A 131 14.74 -29.12 -47.50
CA ASN A 131 14.76 -29.04 -48.96
C ASN A 131 15.02 -27.62 -49.49
N HIS A 132 14.92 -26.59 -48.64
CA HIS A 132 15.04 -25.17 -49.03
C HIS A 132 16.05 -24.42 -48.15
N LEU A 133 17.26 -24.97 -48.01
CA LEU A 133 18.33 -24.28 -47.29
C LEU A 133 18.72 -22.97 -48.02
N PRO A 134 18.73 -21.82 -47.34
CA PRO A 134 19.19 -20.58 -47.94
C PRO A 134 20.71 -20.59 -48.15
N SER A 135 21.21 -19.71 -49.02
CA SER A 135 22.66 -19.44 -49.06
C SER A 135 23.15 -18.82 -47.75
N LEU A 136 24.42 -19.05 -47.41
CA LEU A 136 25.04 -18.46 -46.23
C LEU A 136 24.98 -16.93 -46.28
N ASP A 137 25.25 -16.33 -47.44
CA ASP A 137 25.22 -14.87 -47.62
C ASP A 137 23.82 -14.29 -47.34
N TYR A 138 22.77 -14.98 -47.77
CA TYR A 138 21.39 -14.58 -47.49
C TYR A 138 21.09 -14.66 -45.98
N ALA A 139 21.48 -15.77 -45.34
CA ALA A 139 21.26 -15.96 -43.92
C ALA A 139 22.06 -14.94 -43.06
N GLN A 140 23.28 -14.61 -43.48
CA GLN A 140 24.10 -13.54 -42.89
C GLN A 140 23.43 -12.18 -43.04
N ASN A 141 22.92 -11.85 -44.23
CA ASN A 141 22.25 -10.57 -44.46
C ASN A 141 21.06 -10.38 -43.49
N ILE A 142 20.21 -11.40 -43.31
CA ILE A 142 19.06 -11.32 -42.39
C ILE A 142 19.51 -11.03 -40.94
N ILE A 143 20.51 -11.76 -40.44
CA ILE A 143 20.94 -11.55 -39.04
C ILE A 143 21.71 -10.24 -38.86
N GLU A 144 22.45 -9.80 -39.88
CA GLU A 144 23.16 -8.51 -39.87
C GLU A 144 22.20 -7.33 -39.89
N GLN A 145 21.09 -7.41 -40.61
CA GLN A 145 20.02 -6.40 -40.53
C GLN A 145 19.52 -6.24 -39.09
N ALA A 146 19.41 -7.35 -38.35
CA ALA A 146 18.91 -7.32 -36.98
C ALA A 146 19.98 -6.88 -35.95
N PHE A 147 21.21 -7.34 -36.12
CA PHE A 147 22.23 -7.31 -35.06
C PHE A 147 23.63 -6.84 -35.49
N GLY A 148 23.79 -6.39 -36.74
CA GLY A 148 25.08 -6.06 -37.34
C GLY A 148 26.03 -7.25 -37.33
N ASN A 149 27.33 -6.98 -37.19
CA ASN A 149 28.40 -7.99 -37.30
C ASN A 149 28.50 -8.94 -36.07
N SER A 150 27.44 -9.07 -35.28
CA SER A 150 27.44 -9.95 -34.10
C SER A 150 27.27 -11.42 -34.53
N ILE A 151 28.24 -12.27 -34.20
CA ILE A 151 28.22 -13.68 -34.59
C ILE A 151 27.48 -14.51 -33.52
N TYR A 152 26.15 -14.60 -33.61
CA TYR A 152 25.36 -15.41 -32.68
C TYR A 152 25.23 -16.88 -33.09
N PHE A 153 25.47 -17.23 -34.34
CA PHE A 153 25.39 -18.60 -34.84
C PHE A 153 26.59 -18.85 -35.78
N LYS A 154 27.18 -20.06 -35.74
CA LYS A 154 28.10 -20.50 -36.80
C LYS A 154 27.35 -20.69 -38.12
N ALA A 155 28.07 -20.65 -39.23
CA ALA A 155 27.53 -20.65 -40.59
C ALA A 155 26.46 -21.73 -40.86
N SER A 156 26.76 -23.01 -40.59
CA SER A 156 25.81 -24.12 -40.80
C SER A 156 24.52 -23.94 -39.99
N ARG A 157 24.66 -23.62 -38.69
CA ARG A 157 23.53 -23.42 -37.78
C ARG A 157 22.71 -22.18 -38.12
N LEU A 158 23.34 -21.12 -38.65
CA LEU A 158 22.64 -19.94 -39.14
C LEU A 158 21.76 -20.29 -40.35
N VAL A 159 22.29 -21.07 -41.30
CA VAL A 159 21.53 -21.53 -42.46
C VAL A 159 20.32 -22.37 -42.04
N GLU A 160 20.52 -23.36 -41.17
CA GLU A 160 19.43 -24.23 -40.70
C GLU A 160 18.35 -23.45 -39.92
N ILE A 161 18.74 -22.52 -39.02
CA ILE A 161 17.75 -21.77 -38.23
C ILE A 161 16.95 -20.77 -39.07
N ILE A 162 17.56 -20.19 -40.10
CA ILE A 162 16.85 -19.34 -41.06
C ILE A 162 15.94 -20.17 -41.96
N ALA A 163 16.35 -21.36 -42.38
CA ALA A 163 15.50 -22.27 -43.14
C ALA A 163 14.22 -22.64 -42.36
N LEU A 164 14.34 -22.95 -41.06
CA LEU A 164 13.17 -23.19 -40.19
C LEU A 164 12.29 -21.95 -40.06
N LYS A 165 12.88 -20.77 -39.88
CA LYS A 165 12.16 -19.49 -39.80
C LYS A 165 11.36 -19.23 -41.09
N GLN A 166 11.94 -19.49 -42.26
CA GLN A 166 11.26 -19.36 -43.55
C GLN A 166 10.17 -20.42 -43.72
N ALA A 167 10.44 -21.67 -43.36
CA ALA A 167 9.45 -22.74 -43.44
C ALA A 167 8.18 -22.44 -42.64
N ILE A 168 8.30 -21.87 -41.43
CA ILE A 168 7.14 -21.44 -40.61
C ILE A 168 6.36 -20.29 -41.28
N ALA A 169 7.02 -19.45 -42.08
CA ALA A 169 6.36 -18.36 -42.80
C ALA A 169 5.63 -18.85 -44.05
N GLU A 170 6.24 -19.78 -44.79
CA GLU A 170 5.78 -20.24 -46.11
C GLU A 170 4.83 -21.44 -46.05
N CYS A 171 4.98 -22.34 -45.07
CA CYS A 171 4.11 -23.51 -44.95
C CYS A 171 2.69 -23.11 -44.52
N GLU A 172 1.70 -23.50 -45.33
CA GLU A 172 0.29 -23.37 -44.94
C GLU A 172 0.00 -24.10 -43.62
N PHE A 173 -0.56 -23.36 -42.66
CA PHE A 173 -0.86 -23.87 -41.33
C PHE A 173 -2.36 -24.23 -41.19
N PRO A 174 -2.68 -25.41 -40.64
CA PRO A 174 -4.08 -25.86 -40.49
C PRO A 174 -4.93 -24.99 -39.56
N CYS A 175 -4.29 -24.33 -38.59
CA CYS A 175 -4.91 -23.32 -37.73
C CYS A 175 -3.84 -22.38 -37.15
N LEU A 176 -4.26 -21.20 -36.68
CA LEU A 176 -3.35 -20.20 -36.11
C LEU A 176 -2.50 -20.79 -34.96
N ARG A 177 -3.08 -21.68 -34.15
CA ARG A 177 -2.40 -22.36 -33.04
C ARG A 177 -1.21 -23.21 -33.48
N CYS A 178 -1.30 -23.90 -34.62
CA CYS A 178 -0.16 -24.67 -35.14
C CYS A 178 1.05 -23.75 -35.41
N LYS A 179 0.80 -22.56 -35.96
CA LYS A 179 1.85 -21.56 -36.21
C LYS A 179 2.42 -21.00 -34.91
N ASP A 180 1.59 -20.77 -33.90
CA ASP A 180 2.04 -20.33 -32.57
C ASP A 180 2.98 -21.35 -31.93
N PHE A 181 2.60 -22.63 -31.95
CA PHE A 181 3.42 -23.73 -31.42
C PHE A 181 4.74 -23.92 -32.20
N ALA A 182 4.73 -23.73 -33.51
CA ALA A 182 5.95 -23.76 -34.31
C ALA A 182 6.89 -22.61 -33.95
N ASN A 183 6.36 -21.39 -33.76
CA ASN A 183 7.13 -20.24 -33.28
C ASN A 183 7.66 -20.45 -31.85
N LEU A 184 6.86 -21.06 -30.96
CA LEU A 184 7.30 -21.46 -29.62
C LEU A 184 8.49 -22.44 -29.72
N ALA A 185 8.38 -23.47 -30.55
CA ALA A 185 9.45 -24.46 -30.73
C ALA A 185 10.74 -23.80 -31.26
N LEU A 186 10.64 -22.96 -32.29
CA LEU A 186 11.79 -22.23 -32.85
C LEU A 186 12.42 -21.27 -31.83
N GLY A 187 11.62 -20.48 -31.12
CA GLY A 187 12.11 -19.59 -30.08
C GLY A 187 12.76 -20.34 -28.92
N SER A 188 12.19 -21.47 -28.50
CA SER A 188 12.70 -22.25 -27.37
C SER A 188 14.10 -22.83 -27.61
N ILE A 189 14.47 -23.07 -28.87
CA ILE A 189 15.79 -23.61 -29.22
C ILE A 189 16.82 -22.50 -29.50
N ALA A 190 16.39 -21.24 -29.63
CA ALA A 190 17.20 -20.11 -30.09
C ALA A 190 18.56 -20.02 -29.39
N VAL A 191 18.57 -19.97 -28.06
CA VAL A 191 19.83 -19.88 -27.29
C VAL A 191 20.61 -21.18 -27.31
N SER A 192 19.92 -22.33 -27.24
CA SER A 192 20.58 -23.64 -27.20
C SER A 192 21.39 -23.93 -28.45
N CYS A 193 20.95 -23.42 -29.60
CA CYS A 193 21.61 -23.56 -30.91
C CYS A 193 22.62 -22.44 -31.22
N SER A 194 22.69 -21.41 -30.38
CA SER A 194 23.53 -20.22 -30.59
C SER A 194 24.89 -20.31 -29.89
N GLU A 195 25.79 -19.38 -30.23
CA GLU A 195 27.00 -19.06 -29.49
C GLU A 195 26.74 -18.40 -28.13
N MET A 196 25.47 -18.21 -27.75
CA MET A 196 25.08 -17.60 -26.48
C MET A 196 24.67 -18.66 -25.45
N LYS A 197 24.81 -18.32 -24.17
CA LYS A 197 24.32 -19.10 -23.03
C LYS A 197 23.67 -18.17 -22.00
N ARG A 198 22.53 -18.60 -21.46
CA ARG A 198 21.87 -17.92 -20.32
C ARG A 198 22.63 -18.23 -19.04
N ALA A 199 23.06 -17.17 -18.36
CA ALA A 199 23.50 -17.19 -16.96
C ALA A 199 22.61 -16.17 -16.20
N SER A 200 23.20 -15.22 -15.46
CA SER A 200 22.44 -14.05 -14.97
C SER A 200 22.00 -13.11 -16.10
N ASP A 201 22.84 -13.01 -17.14
CA ASP A 201 22.56 -12.33 -18.40
C ASP A 201 22.97 -13.23 -19.56
N LEU A 202 22.40 -12.97 -20.73
CA LEU A 202 22.80 -13.62 -21.98
C LEU A 202 24.20 -13.17 -22.41
N ARG A 203 25.13 -14.12 -22.43
CA ARG A 203 26.54 -13.91 -22.81
C ARG A 203 26.99 -14.93 -23.85
N TYR A 204 28.10 -14.65 -24.53
CA TYR A 204 28.77 -15.64 -25.36
C TYR A 204 29.24 -16.84 -24.52
N ARG A 205 29.18 -18.03 -25.12
CA ARG A 205 29.74 -19.27 -24.60
C ARG A 205 31.25 -19.13 -24.44
N LYS A 206 31.76 -19.66 -23.33
CA LYS A 206 33.20 -19.81 -23.13
C LYS A 206 33.72 -20.95 -24.01
N ILE A 207 35.04 -21.03 -24.16
CA ILE A 207 35.72 -22.09 -24.95
C ILE A 207 35.24 -23.49 -24.52
N ASN A 208 35.11 -23.74 -23.22
CA ASN A 208 34.63 -25.03 -22.68
C ASN A 208 33.11 -25.22 -22.71
N GLU A 209 32.35 -24.28 -23.29
CA GLU A 209 30.88 -24.31 -23.40
C GLU A 209 30.41 -24.28 -24.87
N GLN A 210 31.36 -24.32 -25.82
CA GLN A 210 31.09 -24.31 -27.25
C GLN A 210 30.31 -25.56 -27.66
N LEU A 211 29.47 -25.39 -28.67
CA LEU A 211 28.72 -26.50 -29.25
C LEU A 211 29.63 -27.30 -30.19
N PRO A 212 29.42 -28.63 -30.31
CA PRO A 212 30.09 -29.47 -31.30
C PRO A 212 29.96 -28.92 -32.73
N GLU A 213 30.92 -29.23 -33.60
CA GLU A 213 30.88 -28.80 -35.01
C GLU A 213 29.75 -29.47 -35.80
N ASP A 214 29.38 -30.70 -35.43
CA ASP A 214 28.28 -31.49 -36.01
C ASP A 214 26.91 -31.18 -35.37
N PHE A 215 26.82 -30.11 -34.56
CA PHE A 215 25.57 -29.69 -33.95
C PHE A 215 24.54 -29.26 -35.02
N SER A 216 23.43 -29.99 -35.12
CA SER A 216 22.32 -29.66 -36.02
C SER A 216 21.14 -29.02 -35.28
N VAL A 217 20.72 -27.85 -35.76
CA VAL A 217 19.52 -27.14 -35.33
C VAL A 217 18.28 -27.98 -35.59
N PHE A 218 18.21 -28.69 -36.72
CA PHE A 218 17.07 -29.56 -37.02
C PHE A 218 16.89 -30.67 -35.98
N ASN A 219 17.98 -31.26 -35.50
CA ASN A 219 17.90 -32.29 -34.45
C ASN A 219 17.31 -31.74 -33.16
N ILE A 220 17.72 -30.53 -32.76
CA ILE A 220 17.19 -29.86 -31.55
C ILE A 220 15.74 -29.41 -31.75
N PHE A 221 15.38 -28.95 -32.95
CA PHE A 221 14.01 -28.61 -33.31
C PHE A 221 13.10 -29.85 -33.25
N ASN A 222 13.53 -30.97 -33.81
CA ASN A 222 12.82 -32.25 -33.73
C ASN A 222 12.69 -32.73 -32.27
N GLN A 223 13.73 -32.61 -31.44
CA GLN A 223 13.63 -32.93 -30.00
C GLN A 223 12.56 -32.06 -29.31
N LYS A 224 12.51 -30.75 -29.61
CA LYS A 224 11.48 -29.85 -29.06
C LYS A 224 10.08 -30.18 -29.58
N LYS A 225 9.94 -30.52 -30.86
CA LYS A 225 8.70 -31.03 -31.47
C LYS A 225 8.19 -32.25 -30.71
N GLN A 226 9.05 -33.25 -30.49
CA GLN A 226 8.69 -34.47 -29.76
C GLN A 226 8.34 -34.19 -28.29
N GLU A 227 9.07 -33.29 -27.62
CA GLU A 227 8.75 -32.88 -26.25
C GLU A 227 7.34 -32.28 -26.14
N ILE A 228 7.00 -31.34 -27.03
CA ILE A 228 5.68 -30.71 -27.07
C ILE A 228 4.60 -31.73 -27.42
N TYR A 229 4.81 -32.54 -28.47
CA TYR A 229 3.86 -33.58 -28.89
C TYR A 229 3.57 -34.57 -27.75
N SER A 230 4.62 -35.03 -27.05
CA SER A 230 4.50 -35.96 -25.94
C SER A 230 3.66 -35.40 -24.78
N ASP A 231 3.66 -34.08 -24.59
CA ASP A 231 2.81 -33.43 -23.59
C ASP A 231 1.39 -33.19 -24.10
N LEU A 232 1.19 -32.89 -25.40
CA LEU A 232 -0.14 -32.72 -25.99
C LEU A 232 -0.98 -33.99 -25.91
N ILE A 233 -0.37 -35.17 -26.03
CA ILE A 233 -1.07 -36.47 -25.97
C ILE A 233 -1.26 -36.99 -24.53
N GLN A 234 -0.63 -36.35 -23.54
CA GLN A 234 -0.80 -36.74 -22.14
C GLN A 234 -2.14 -36.26 -21.58
N ASN A 235 -2.59 -36.97 -20.54
CA ASN A 235 -3.76 -36.51 -19.79
C ASN A 235 -3.35 -35.33 -18.88
N TYR A 236 -3.89 -34.17 -19.19
CA TYR A 236 -3.70 -32.92 -18.46
C TYR A 236 -5.08 -32.47 -17.94
N PRO A 237 -5.16 -31.79 -16.78
CA PRO A 237 -6.43 -31.24 -16.29
C PRO A 237 -7.11 -30.34 -17.32
N ASP A 238 -8.44 -30.22 -17.23
CA ASP A 238 -9.18 -29.24 -18.01
C ASP A 238 -8.78 -27.82 -17.60
N PHE A 239 -8.70 -26.92 -18.59
CA PHE A 239 -8.22 -25.54 -18.41
C PHE A 239 -9.34 -24.53 -18.65
N ILE A 240 -9.48 -23.60 -17.71
CA ILE A 240 -10.20 -22.35 -17.98
C ILE A 240 -9.33 -21.46 -18.87
N ASP A 241 -9.97 -20.63 -19.69
CA ASP A 241 -9.26 -19.72 -20.57
C ASP A 241 -8.51 -18.65 -19.75
N VAL A 242 -7.29 -18.36 -20.18
CA VAL A 242 -6.41 -17.35 -19.58
C VAL A 242 -6.51 -16.06 -20.37
N ILE A 243 -6.71 -14.94 -19.67
CA ILE A 243 -6.98 -13.63 -20.29
C ILE A 243 -5.79 -12.69 -20.09
N CYS A 244 -5.26 -12.14 -21.19
CA CYS A 244 -4.28 -11.05 -21.15
C CYS A 244 -5.02 -9.73 -20.90
N LEU A 245 -4.90 -9.16 -19.69
CA LEU A 245 -5.51 -7.87 -19.33
C LEU A 245 -4.75 -6.67 -19.92
N GLY A 246 -3.47 -6.84 -20.24
CA GLY A 246 -2.70 -5.79 -20.89
C GLY A 246 -1.27 -6.19 -21.22
N GLU A 247 -0.62 -5.37 -22.06
CA GLU A 247 0.77 -5.58 -22.45
C GLU A 247 1.76 -5.01 -21.43
N SER A 248 1.30 -4.37 -20.35
CA SER A 248 2.20 -3.86 -19.31
C SER A 248 1.52 -3.80 -17.95
N ALA A 249 2.27 -4.15 -16.92
CA ALA A 249 1.88 -3.94 -15.52
C ALA A 249 1.79 -2.46 -15.14
N LEU A 250 2.47 -1.58 -15.88
CA LEU A 250 2.64 -0.16 -15.55
C LEU A 250 1.55 0.73 -16.17
N ILE A 251 0.70 0.15 -17.02
CA ILE A 251 -0.41 0.85 -17.66
C ILE A 251 -1.67 0.35 -16.99
N ASP A 252 -2.38 1.27 -16.34
CA ASP A 252 -3.66 0.95 -15.74
C ASP A 252 -4.69 0.62 -16.84
N CYS A 253 -5.57 -0.33 -16.55
CA CYS A 253 -6.63 -0.74 -17.46
C CYS A 253 -7.96 -0.62 -16.73
N SER A 254 -8.89 0.18 -17.26
CA SER A 254 -10.24 0.27 -16.72
C SER A 254 -10.96 -1.04 -16.97
N THR A 255 -11.10 -1.87 -15.94
CA THR A 255 -11.85 -3.12 -16.03
C THR A 255 -12.68 -3.31 -14.77
N ASP A 256 -13.91 -3.82 -14.92
CA ASP A 256 -14.79 -4.26 -13.82
C ASP A 256 -14.31 -5.57 -13.14
N ASN A 257 -13.03 -5.91 -13.31
CA ASN A 257 -12.49 -7.17 -12.88
C ASN A 257 -12.02 -7.10 -11.43
N GLU A 258 -12.92 -7.43 -10.50
CA GLU A 258 -12.59 -7.73 -9.11
C GLU A 258 -11.72 -8.99 -9.00
N ILE A 259 -10.41 -8.83 -8.86
CA ILE A 259 -9.43 -9.91 -8.64
C ILE A 259 -9.44 -10.35 -7.17
N ASP A 260 -9.32 -11.65 -6.91
CA ASP A 260 -9.28 -12.21 -5.55
C ASP A 260 -7.85 -12.35 -5.01
N LEU A 261 -6.93 -12.76 -5.90
CA LEU A 261 -5.52 -12.97 -5.57
C LEU A 261 -4.63 -12.41 -6.68
N VAL A 262 -3.67 -11.58 -6.30
CA VAL A 262 -2.48 -11.29 -7.11
C VAL A 262 -1.35 -12.19 -6.64
N LEU A 263 -0.76 -12.97 -7.54
CA LEU A 263 0.44 -13.76 -7.26
C LEU A 263 1.47 -13.45 -8.33
N THR A 264 2.62 -12.92 -7.92
CA THR A 264 3.64 -12.50 -8.88
C THR A 264 5.06 -12.50 -8.31
N SER A 265 6.03 -12.47 -9.21
CA SER A 265 7.44 -12.19 -8.93
C SER A 265 7.90 -11.09 -9.89
N PRO A 266 7.80 -9.80 -9.53
CA PRO A 266 8.23 -8.73 -10.40
C PRO A 266 9.73 -8.87 -10.71
N PRO A 267 10.22 -8.31 -11.83
CA PRO A 267 11.65 -8.20 -12.07
C PRO A 267 12.38 -7.65 -10.84
N TYR A 268 13.37 -8.37 -10.33
CA TYR A 268 14.15 -7.91 -9.17
C TYR A 268 15.08 -6.76 -9.57
N LEU A 269 15.36 -5.86 -8.62
CA LEU A 269 16.30 -4.73 -8.78
C LEU A 269 17.77 -5.19 -8.83
N ASN A 270 18.10 -6.21 -9.61
CA ASN A 270 19.41 -6.87 -9.61
C ASN A 270 20.25 -6.57 -10.86
N GLY A 271 19.74 -5.75 -11.79
CA GLY A 271 20.45 -5.38 -13.01
C GLY A 271 20.14 -6.27 -14.22
N THR A 272 19.35 -7.34 -14.07
CA THR A 272 19.04 -8.29 -15.15
C THR A 272 18.28 -7.61 -16.30
N ASN A 273 18.72 -7.85 -17.52
CA ASN A 273 18.08 -7.30 -18.72
C ASN A 273 17.24 -8.36 -19.44
N TYR A 274 15.96 -8.44 -19.07
CA TYR A 274 15.00 -9.42 -19.58
C TYR A 274 14.88 -9.43 -21.12
N PHE A 275 14.81 -8.25 -21.76
CA PHE A 275 14.73 -8.14 -23.22
C PHE A 275 16.04 -8.48 -23.93
N ARG A 276 17.19 -8.18 -23.31
CA ARG A 276 18.48 -8.65 -23.83
C ARG A 276 18.59 -10.16 -23.70
N ASN A 277 18.03 -10.73 -22.64
CA ASN A 277 18.03 -12.17 -22.42
C ASN A 277 17.20 -12.89 -23.48
N THR A 278 16.08 -12.31 -23.96
CA THR A 278 15.21 -12.95 -24.95
C THR A 278 15.33 -12.39 -26.38
N LYS A 279 16.40 -11.63 -26.69
CA LYS A 279 16.52 -10.93 -27.98
C LYS A 279 16.56 -11.87 -29.19
N LEU A 280 17.13 -13.06 -29.04
CA LEU A 280 17.22 -14.03 -30.14
C LEU A 280 15.86 -14.66 -30.40
N GLU A 281 15.12 -14.97 -29.34
CA GLU A 281 13.74 -15.45 -29.45
C GLU A 281 12.84 -14.43 -30.12
N LEU A 282 12.86 -13.18 -29.63
CA LEU A 282 12.08 -12.08 -30.19
C LEU A 282 12.33 -11.90 -31.70
N TRP A 283 13.58 -12.03 -32.14
CA TRP A 283 13.95 -11.89 -33.55
C TRP A 283 13.50 -13.10 -34.38
N LEU A 284 13.75 -14.32 -33.89
CA LEU A 284 13.36 -15.53 -34.61
C LEU A 284 11.84 -15.63 -34.79
N THR A 285 11.05 -15.15 -33.82
CA THR A 285 9.59 -15.14 -33.90
C THR A 285 9.00 -13.83 -34.43
N ASN A 286 9.82 -12.98 -35.08
CA ASN A 286 9.39 -11.74 -35.76
C ASN A 286 8.79 -10.63 -34.86
N PHE A 287 8.98 -10.67 -33.55
CA PHE A 287 8.57 -9.58 -32.65
C PHE A 287 9.52 -8.39 -32.67
N ILE A 288 10.75 -8.59 -33.15
CA ILE A 288 11.69 -7.52 -33.49
C ILE A 288 12.30 -7.82 -34.86
N GLN A 289 12.58 -6.75 -35.61
CA GLN A 289 13.33 -6.81 -36.86
C GLN A 289 14.76 -6.30 -36.66
N SER A 290 14.95 -5.38 -35.71
CA SER A 290 16.24 -4.76 -35.42
C SER A 290 16.49 -4.58 -33.93
N LYS A 291 17.75 -4.34 -33.58
CA LYS A 291 18.14 -3.97 -32.22
C LYS A 291 17.46 -2.70 -31.71
N LYS A 292 16.99 -1.81 -32.59
CA LYS A 292 16.27 -0.57 -32.21
C LYS A 292 14.89 -0.88 -31.62
N ASP A 293 14.25 -1.96 -32.06
CA ASP A 293 12.92 -2.35 -31.57
C ASP A 293 12.96 -2.80 -30.12
N LEU A 294 14.13 -3.27 -29.63
CA LEU A 294 14.33 -3.57 -28.22
C LEU A 294 14.17 -2.35 -27.32
N ASP A 295 14.45 -1.14 -27.82
CA ASP A 295 14.34 0.07 -27.01
C ASP A 295 12.88 0.42 -26.70
N PHE A 296 11.95 0.12 -27.61
CA PHE A 296 10.51 0.27 -27.39
C PHE A 296 10.05 -0.54 -26.18
N PHE A 297 10.40 -1.83 -26.14
CA PHE A 297 10.02 -2.70 -25.03
C PHE A 297 10.75 -2.37 -23.73
N ARG A 298 12.02 -1.94 -23.79
CA ARG A 298 12.79 -1.55 -22.59
C ARG A 298 12.17 -0.37 -21.85
N ILE A 299 11.57 0.57 -22.58
CA ILE A 299 10.90 1.74 -22.01
C ILE A 299 9.56 1.33 -21.37
N GLN A 300 8.88 0.32 -21.90
CA GLN A 300 7.62 -0.16 -21.33
C GLN A 300 7.77 -1.10 -20.13
N ALA A 301 8.90 -1.79 -20.04
CA ALA A 301 9.21 -2.69 -18.93
C ALA A 301 9.45 -1.93 -17.61
N LEU A 302 9.28 -2.63 -16.48
CA LEU A 302 9.79 -2.20 -15.18
C LEU A 302 11.30 -1.97 -15.25
N ALA A 303 11.76 -0.82 -14.77
CA ALA A 303 13.17 -0.46 -14.76
C ALA A 303 14.01 -1.29 -13.77
N ALA A 304 14.31 -2.54 -14.11
CA ALA A 304 15.04 -3.48 -13.27
C ALA A 304 16.54 -3.64 -13.62
N GLY A 305 16.98 -3.06 -14.75
CA GLY A 305 18.39 -3.01 -15.12
C GLY A 305 18.83 -1.70 -15.74
N ILE A 306 20.14 -1.41 -15.68
CA ILE A 306 20.74 -0.14 -16.14
C ILE A 306 20.44 0.21 -17.61
N ASN A 307 20.07 -0.79 -18.42
CA ASN A 307 19.72 -0.62 -19.83
C ASN A 307 18.28 -0.13 -20.03
N ASN A 308 17.45 -0.12 -18.99
CA ASN A 308 16.13 0.50 -19.00
C ASN A 308 16.22 2.02 -18.84
N ILE A 309 17.38 2.54 -18.42
CA ILE A 309 17.56 3.97 -18.16
C ILE A 309 17.77 4.72 -19.46
N SER A 310 16.79 5.55 -19.79
CA SER A 310 16.73 6.34 -21.02
C SER A 310 16.17 7.72 -20.73
N LYS A 311 16.70 8.74 -21.43
CA LYS A 311 16.14 10.11 -21.40
C LYS A 311 14.70 10.17 -21.91
N ARG A 312 14.26 9.15 -22.68
CA ARG A 312 12.89 9.01 -23.20
C ARG A 312 11.98 8.20 -22.27
N GLY A 313 12.45 7.81 -21.09
CA GLY A 313 11.68 7.04 -20.12
C GLY A 313 10.60 7.87 -19.41
N ARG A 314 9.71 7.18 -18.67
CA ARG A 314 8.68 7.80 -17.81
C ARG A 314 9.31 8.76 -16.81
N GLN A 315 8.64 9.87 -16.50
CA GLN A 315 9.09 10.78 -15.44
C GLN A 315 8.99 10.08 -14.07
N PRO A 316 10.00 10.22 -13.20
CA PRO A 316 10.03 9.48 -11.95
C PRO A 316 9.09 10.14 -10.94
N ILE A 317 8.31 9.33 -10.24
CA ILE A 317 7.65 9.70 -8.99
C ILE A 317 8.74 9.74 -7.93
N ILE A 318 8.89 10.86 -7.24
CA ILE A 318 9.90 11.05 -6.21
C ILE A 318 9.39 10.42 -4.91
N ILE A 319 10.17 9.47 -4.37
CA ILE A 319 9.91 8.82 -3.09
C ILE A 319 11.07 9.22 -2.16
N PRO A 320 10.82 10.01 -1.09
CA PRO A 320 11.89 10.57 -0.26
C PRO A 320 12.89 9.54 0.26
N GLU A 321 12.41 8.41 0.76
CA GLU A 321 13.24 7.34 1.34
C GLU A 321 14.13 6.66 0.27
N VAL A 322 13.64 6.59 -0.97
CA VAL A 322 14.41 6.09 -2.11
C VAL A 322 15.48 7.12 -2.53
N GLU A 323 15.14 8.41 -2.45
CA GLU A 323 16.05 9.51 -2.80
C GLU A 323 17.26 9.54 -1.88
N GLU A 324 17.12 9.23 -0.59
CA GLU A 324 18.24 9.12 0.34
C GLU A 324 19.25 8.06 -0.11
N VAL A 325 18.77 6.86 -0.44
CA VAL A 325 19.63 5.75 -0.90
C VAL A 325 20.24 6.09 -2.27
N ALA A 326 19.47 6.69 -3.16
CA ALA A 326 19.97 7.12 -4.47
C ALA A 326 21.07 8.18 -4.35
N TYR A 327 20.92 9.16 -3.45
CA TYR A 327 21.93 10.19 -3.18
C TYR A 327 23.21 9.61 -2.58
N ILE A 328 23.12 8.58 -1.74
CA ILE A 328 24.31 7.85 -1.25
C ILE A 328 24.99 7.13 -2.42
N LEU A 329 24.22 6.44 -3.27
CA LEU A 329 24.73 5.74 -4.44
C LEU A 329 25.44 6.67 -5.42
N GLU A 330 24.97 7.90 -5.62
CA GLU A 330 25.62 8.90 -6.49
C GLU A 330 27.09 9.15 -6.13
N LYS A 331 27.45 9.01 -4.86
CA LYS A 331 28.80 9.28 -4.36
C LYS A 331 29.76 8.11 -4.53
N VAL A 332 29.24 6.88 -4.65
CA VAL A 332 30.04 5.64 -4.58
C VAL A 332 29.88 4.74 -5.80
N THR A 333 28.92 5.03 -6.68
CA THR A 333 28.60 4.18 -7.82
C THR A 333 29.70 4.17 -8.88
N TYR A 334 29.95 2.99 -9.45
CA TYR A 334 30.82 2.80 -10.61
C TYR A 334 30.11 3.10 -11.94
N ASP A 335 28.77 3.21 -11.94
CA ASP A 335 27.97 3.57 -13.12
C ASP A 335 26.94 4.64 -12.71
N PRO A 336 26.97 5.83 -13.32
CA PRO A 336 26.10 6.95 -12.93
C PRO A 336 24.61 6.67 -13.20
N ARG A 337 24.27 5.60 -13.93
CA ARG A 337 22.88 5.19 -14.15
C ARG A 337 22.28 4.37 -13.01
N ILE A 338 23.09 3.89 -12.06
CA ILE A 338 22.59 3.07 -10.93
C ILE A 338 21.67 3.86 -9.99
N PRO A 339 22.00 5.08 -9.54
CA PRO A 339 21.06 5.88 -8.74
C PRO A 339 19.74 6.10 -9.47
N GLU A 340 19.82 6.41 -10.77
CA GLU A 340 18.64 6.58 -11.62
C GLU A 340 17.83 5.30 -11.76
N LEU A 341 18.49 4.14 -11.86
CA LEU A 341 17.83 2.84 -11.86
C LEU A 341 17.03 2.60 -10.59
N VAL A 342 17.59 2.92 -9.43
CA VAL A 342 16.91 2.77 -8.15
C VAL A 342 15.68 3.68 -8.08
N ARG A 343 15.82 4.96 -8.46
CA ARG A 343 14.69 5.90 -8.53
C ARG A 343 13.59 5.40 -9.47
N ARG A 344 13.94 5.01 -10.70
CA ARG A 344 12.97 4.55 -11.70
C ARG A 344 12.31 3.23 -11.31
N TYR A 345 13.03 2.30 -10.68
CA TYR A 345 12.46 1.03 -10.23
C TYR A 345 11.30 1.25 -9.25
N PHE A 346 11.51 2.08 -8.23
CA PHE A 346 10.48 2.34 -7.22
C PHE A 346 9.39 3.27 -7.74
N SER A 347 9.72 4.23 -8.62
CA SER A 347 8.72 5.00 -9.34
C SER A 347 7.78 4.12 -10.19
N ASP A 348 8.34 3.21 -11.00
CA ASP A 348 7.54 2.25 -11.76
C ASP A 348 6.78 1.31 -10.81
N SER A 349 7.30 1.08 -9.61
CA SER A 349 6.62 0.27 -8.59
C SER A 349 5.36 0.90 -8.05
N CYS A 350 5.30 2.23 -7.90
CA CYS A 350 4.05 2.92 -7.60
C CYS A 350 2.95 2.61 -8.64
N LEU A 351 3.30 2.56 -9.93
CA LEU A 351 2.34 2.36 -11.01
C LEU A 351 1.71 0.96 -10.99
N TRP A 352 2.51 -0.10 -10.91
CA TRP A 352 1.94 -1.45 -10.89
C TRP A 352 1.29 -1.79 -9.54
N ILE A 353 1.78 -1.24 -8.42
CA ILE A 353 1.14 -1.38 -7.11
C ILE A 353 -0.25 -0.71 -7.12
N GLN A 354 -0.37 0.47 -7.71
CA GLN A 354 -1.64 1.14 -7.91
C GLN A 354 -2.59 0.29 -8.78
N LYS A 355 -2.10 -0.25 -9.90
CA LYS A 355 -2.90 -1.13 -10.77
C LYS A 355 -3.43 -2.35 -10.03
N ILE A 356 -2.58 -3.07 -9.28
CA ILE A 356 -3.04 -4.25 -8.53
C ILE A 356 -3.99 -3.87 -7.40
N TYR A 357 -3.82 -2.70 -6.78
CA TYR A 357 -4.76 -2.19 -5.79
C TYR A 357 -6.12 -1.92 -6.41
N ASN A 358 -6.17 -1.30 -7.59
CA ASN A 358 -7.40 -1.01 -8.30
C ASN A 358 -8.15 -2.29 -8.70
N LEU A 359 -7.42 -3.30 -9.20
CA LEU A 359 -7.99 -4.58 -9.64
C LEU A 359 -8.44 -5.48 -8.49
N LEU A 360 -7.76 -5.46 -7.33
CA LEU A 360 -8.13 -6.32 -6.20
C LEU A 360 -9.50 -5.91 -5.63
N ARG A 361 -10.31 -6.90 -5.27
CA ARG A 361 -11.49 -6.66 -4.43
C ARG A 361 -11.08 -6.30 -2.99
N PRO A 362 -11.90 -5.58 -2.23
CA PRO A 362 -11.69 -5.43 -0.78
C PRO A 362 -11.50 -6.79 -0.09
N GLY A 363 -10.42 -6.93 0.69
CA GLY A 363 -10.03 -8.20 1.34
C GLY A 363 -9.28 -9.18 0.43
N GLY A 364 -9.07 -8.83 -0.85
CA GLY A 364 -8.23 -9.58 -1.77
C GLY A 364 -6.74 -9.47 -1.41
N MET A 365 -5.98 -10.50 -1.74
CA MET A 365 -4.57 -10.64 -1.34
C MET A 365 -3.64 -10.35 -2.51
N ALA A 366 -2.52 -9.68 -2.26
CA ALA A 366 -1.37 -9.64 -3.15
C ALA A 366 -0.19 -10.34 -2.49
N VAL A 367 0.27 -11.41 -3.11
CA VAL A 367 1.41 -12.23 -2.68
C VAL A 367 2.56 -12.02 -3.66
N ILE A 368 3.60 -11.31 -3.20
CA ILE A 368 4.70 -10.84 -4.05
C ILE A 368 6.00 -11.51 -3.60
N ASP A 369 6.59 -12.31 -4.48
CA ASP A 369 7.92 -12.87 -4.30
C ASP A 369 8.97 -11.86 -4.77
N ILE A 370 9.79 -11.35 -3.85
CA ILE A 370 10.79 -10.32 -4.13
C ILE A 370 12.10 -10.64 -3.39
N GLY A 371 13.23 -10.25 -3.97
CA GLY A 371 14.47 -10.21 -3.21
C GLY A 371 15.18 -8.87 -3.25
N ASP A 372 15.92 -8.61 -2.18
CA ASP A 372 16.70 -7.40 -2.01
C ASP A 372 17.93 -7.39 -2.95
N SER A 373 18.59 -6.22 -2.98
CA SER A 373 19.62 -5.92 -3.95
C SER A 373 20.79 -5.17 -3.31
N ARG A 374 21.92 -5.13 -4.00
CA ARG A 374 23.12 -4.42 -3.55
C ARG A 374 23.86 -3.83 -4.74
N PHE A 375 24.18 -2.55 -4.65
CA PHE A 375 24.97 -1.84 -5.66
C PHE A 375 26.04 -0.99 -4.99
N ALA A 376 27.25 -1.02 -5.53
CA ALA A 376 28.36 -0.18 -5.06
C ALA A 376 28.57 -0.22 -3.52
N GLY A 377 28.41 -1.40 -2.92
CA GLY A 377 28.54 -1.59 -1.47
C GLY A 377 27.33 -1.14 -0.63
N ILE A 378 26.29 -0.58 -1.26
CA ILE A 378 25.06 -0.13 -0.61
C ILE A 378 23.97 -1.19 -0.77
N HIS A 379 23.38 -1.60 0.35
CA HIS A 379 22.22 -2.49 0.37
C HIS A 379 20.96 -1.70 0.04
N ILE A 380 20.12 -2.28 -0.81
CA ILE A 380 18.81 -1.74 -1.17
C ILE A 380 17.77 -2.74 -0.69
N ALA A 381 17.09 -2.39 0.39
CA ALA A 381 16.04 -3.19 1.00
C ALA A 381 14.74 -3.09 0.18
N THR A 382 14.74 -3.70 -1.01
CA THR A 382 13.64 -3.63 -1.99
C THR A 382 12.30 -4.01 -1.39
N ASP A 383 12.28 -5.03 -0.55
CA ASP A 383 11.11 -5.48 0.21
C ASP A 383 10.51 -4.38 1.10
N GLN A 384 11.35 -3.60 1.80
CA GLN A 384 10.88 -2.52 2.68
C GLN A 384 10.30 -1.35 1.87
N PHE A 385 10.96 -0.98 0.77
CA PHE A 385 10.45 0.06 -0.13
C PHE A 385 9.14 -0.35 -0.81
N LEU A 386 8.99 -1.61 -1.25
CA LEU A 386 7.72 -2.07 -1.79
C LEU A 386 6.60 -2.08 -0.75
N LYS A 387 6.90 -2.45 0.51
CA LYS A 387 5.92 -2.33 1.61
C LYS A 387 5.52 -0.88 1.87
N LEU A 388 6.47 0.05 1.85
CA LEU A 388 6.19 1.48 1.98
C LEU A 388 5.24 1.94 0.87
N ILE A 389 5.57 1.70 -0.39
CA ILE A 389 4.74 2.09 -1.54
C ILE A 389 3.35 1.45 -1.46
N ALA A 390 3.28 0.16 -1.11
CA ALA A 390 2.02 -0.54 -0.94
C ALA A 390 1.16 0.06 0.18
N SER A 391 1.77 0.39 1.33
CA SER A 391 1.06 1.04 2.44
C SER A 391 0.52 2.41 2.07
N GLN A 392 1.29 3.22 1.33
CA GLN A 392 0.85 4.53 0.83
C GLN A 392 -0.32 4.41 -0.16
N GLN A 393 -0.39 3.30 -0.90
CA GLN A 393 -1.49 2.99 -1.80
C GLN A 393 -2.76 2.47 -1.08
N GLY A 394 -2.64 1.98 0.16
CA GLY A 394 -3.75 1.46 0.98
C GLY A 394 -3.71 -0.04 1.29
N PHE A 395 -2.63 -0.74 0.96
CA PHE A 395 -2.45 -2.13 1.38
C PHE A 395 -2.07 -2.24 2.86
N TYR A 396 -2.59 -3.26 3.52
CA TYR A 396 -2.08 -3.73 4.81
C TYR A 396 -1.11 -4.88 4.57
N CYS A 397 0.10 -4.80 5.13
CA CYS A 397 1.05 -5.91 5.09
C CYS A 397 0.75 -6.87 6.24
N HIS A 398 0.11 -8.01 5.94
CA HIS A 398 -0.15 -9.07 6.93
C HIS A 398 1.14 -9.68 7.44
N GLU A 399 2.03 -10.00 6.52
CA GLU A 399 3.20 -10.81 6.84
C GLU A 399 4.29 -10.65 5.78
N GLU A 400 5.54 -10.69 6.23
CA GLU A 400 6.72 -10.88 5.40
C GLU A 400 7.31 -12.24 5.76
N ARG A 401 7.38 -13.15 4.79
CA ARG A 401 7.91 -14.50 5.03
C ARG A 401 9.23 -14.71 4.31
N PHE A 402 10.22 -15.26 5.01
CA PHE A 402 11.52 -15.56 4.42
C PHE A 402 11.47 -16.79 3.50
N VAL A 403 11.90 -16.64 2.24
CA VAL A 403 11.94 -17.71 1.23
C VAL A 403 13.31 -18.38 1.23
N ARG A 404 14.38 -17.62 0.97
CA ARG A 404 15.77 -18.14 0.95
C ARG A 404 16.82 -17.02 1.03
N SER A 405 18.04 -17.42 1.39
CA SER A 405 19.24 -16.59 1.22
C SER A 405 19.73 -16.60 -0.22
N ARG A 406 20.34 -15.49 -0.61
CA ARG A 406 20.99 -15.25 -1.89
C ARG A 406 22.36 -14.62 -1.64
N LYS A 407 23.20 -14.60 -2.67
CA LYS A 407 24.51 -13.92 -2.65
C LYS A 407 24.54 -12.86 -3.74
N SER A 408 25.00 -11.66 -3.40
CA SER A 408 25.40 -10.64 -4.38
C SER A 408 26.70 -11.02 -5.09
N LYS A 409 27.09 -10.24 -6.11
CA LYS A 409 28.36 -10.45 -6.83
C LYS A 409 29.60 -10.33 -5.95
N ASP A 410 29.55 -9.49 -4.91
CA ASP A 410 30.64 -9.28 -3.94
C ASP A 410 30.59 -10.26 -2.75
N GLY A 411 29.68 -11.25 -2.77
CA GLY A 411 29.57 -12.28 -1.73
C GLY A 411 28.74 -11.89 -0.50
N THR A 412 28.16 -10.69 -0.49
CA THR A 412 27.22 -10.23 0.55
C THR A 412 25.95 -11.08 0.56
N ASP A 413 25.46 -11.39 1.76
CA ASP A 413 24.18 -12.07 1.93
C ASP A 413 23.01 -11.15 1.58
N LEU A 414 22.11 -11.68 0.78
CA LEU A 414 20.86 -11.08 0.32
C LEU A 414 19.71 -12.02 0.72
N LYS A 415 18.48 -11.52 0.81
CA LYS A 415 17.28 -12.31 1.11
C LYS A 415 16.26 -12.24 -0.01
N GLN A 416 15.54 -13.34 -0.18
CA GLN A 416 14.29 -13.41 -0.92
C GLN A 416 13.16 -13.63 0.08
N VAL A 417 12.09 -12.86 -0.06
CA VAL A 417 10.93 -12.85 0.84
C VAL A 417 9.64 -12.87 0.04
N LEU A 418 8.58 -13.34 0.69
CA LEU A 418 7.22 -13.26 0.23
C LEU A 418 6.53 -12.15 1.01
N LEU A 419 6.10 -11.09 0.32
CA LEU A 419 5.26 -10.06 0.90
C LEU A 419 3.80 -10.47 0.73
N ILE A 420 3.07 -10.56 1.84
CA ILE A 420 1.64 -10.89 1.86
C ILE A 420 0.90 -9.62 2.24
N LEU A 421 0.28 -9.01 1.24
CA LEU A 421 -0.45 -7.76 1.36
C LEU A 421 -1.95 -8.04 1.19
N GLU A 422 -2.80 -7.35 1.95
CA GLU A 422 -4.25 -7.35 1.76
C GLU A 422 -4.67 -5.96 1.30
N LYS A 423 -5.49 -5.88 0.25
CA LYS A 423 -6.25 -4.66 -0.02
C LYS A 423 -7.22 -4.51 1.13
N THR A 424 -6.94 -3.56 2.02
CA THR A 424 -7.74 -3.37 3.23
C THR A 424 -9.20 -3.33 2.85
N ASN A 425 -9.95 -4.33 3.31
CA ASN A 425 -11.38 -4.22 3.27
C ASN A 425 -11.71 -3.16 4.32
N PRO A 426 -12.37 -2.06 3.95
CA PRO A 426 -12.89 -1.15 4.95
C PRO A 426 -13.77 -1.86 6.01
N ASN A 427 -14.27 -3.04 5.63
CA ASN A 427 -15.13 -3.94 6.39
C ASN A 427 -14.45 -5.16 7.06
N ARG A 428 -13.11 -5.36 7.04
CA ARG A 428 -12.50 -6.52 7.76
C ARG A 428 -12.25 -6.22 9.23
N VAL A 429 -13.21 -6.67 10.02
CA VAL A 429 -13.10 -7.02 11.44
C VAL A 429 -11.84 -7.82 11.69
N CYS A 430 -11.16 -7.41 12.75
CA CYS A 430 -9.90 -7.92 13.21
C CYS A 430 -9.98 -9.29 13.89
N VAL A 431 -8.80 -9.89 13.99
CA VAL A 431 -8.53 -11.09 14.77
C VAL A 431 -9.10 -10.89 16.17
N LYS A 432 -10.17 -11.62 16.47
CA LYS A 432 -10.73 -11.68 17.82
C LYS A 432 -9.65 -12.19 18.76
N LEU A 433 -9.21 -11.35 19.69
CA LEU A 433 -8.75 -11.85 20.98
C LEU A 433 -9.96 -12.52 21.62
N ASN A 434 -9.84 -13.80 21.97
CA ASN A 434 -10.89 -14.48 22.74
C ASN A 434 -11.19 -13.64 23.99
N PRO A 435 -12.44 -13.19 24.20
CA PRO A 435 -12.79 -12.49 25.42
C PRO A 435 -12.62 -13.45 26.59
N SER A 436 -11.96 -12.98 27.65
CA SER A 436 -12.23 -13.45 29.00
C SER A 436 -13.74 -13.35 29.29
N ASN A 437 -14.26 -14.21 30.16
CA ASN A 437 -15.66 -14.45 30.55
C ASN A 437 -16.49 -13.22 31.06
N ASP A 438 -16.36 -12.03 30.46
CA ASP A 438 -17.22 -10.89 30.75
C ASP A 438 -18.47 -10.91 29.84
N GLN A 439 -19.62 -10.51 30.38
CA GLN A 439 -20.89 -10.44 29.66
C GLN A 439 -20.74 -9.71 28.32
N ASN A 440 -21.13 -10.34 27.21
CA ASN A 440 -21.05 -9.74 25.88
C ASN A 440 -22.09 -8.61 25.76
N ILE A 441 -21.63 -7.36 25.86
CA ILE A 441 -22.49 -6.16 25.89
C ILE A 441 -23.34 -6.04 24.62
N ASN A 442 -22.87 -6.61 23.50
CA ASN A 442 -23.57 -6.60 22.21
C ASN A 442 -24.79 -7.53 22.15
N GLN A 443 -25.03 -8.34 23.19
CA GLN A 443 -26.20 -9.21 23.29
C GLN A 443 -27.27 -8.69 24.25
N LEU A 444 -27.05 -7.56 24.91
CA LEU A 444 -28.04 -7.00 25.83
C LEU A 444 -29.33 -6.67 25.06
N ASN A 445 -30.46 -7.07 25.60
CA ASN A 445 -31.74 -6.61 25.08
C ASN A 445 -32.00 -5.13 25.45
N ASN A 446 -33.09 -4.57 24.91
CA ASN A 446 -33.44 -3.17 25.10
C ASN A 446 -33.62 -2.75 26.56
N ASP A 447 -34.20 -3.61 27.41
CA ASP A 447 -34.40 -3.30 28.83
C ASP A 447 -33.08 -3.37 29.61
N GLU A 448 -32.21 -4.33 29.29
CA GLU A 448 -30.88 -4.45 29.88
C GLU A 448 -29.98 -3.27 29.51
N TYR A 449 -29.97 -2.86 28.23
CA TYR A 449 -29.22 -1.70 27.76
C TYR A 449 -29.75 -0.39 28.39
N LYS A 450 -31.08 -0.26 28.52
CA LYS A 450 -31.70 0.86 29.25
C LYS A 450 -31.29 0.89 30.72
N ASN A 451 -31.32 -0.25 31.42
CA ASN A 451 -30.91 -0.36 32.81
C ASN A 451 -29.44 0.02 33.00
N LEU A 452 -28.58 -0.38 32.06
CA LEU A 452 -27.17 0.01 32.05
C LEU A 452 -27.01 1.53 31.87
N ALA A 453 -27.72 2.13 30.90
CA ALA A 453 -27.69 3.57 30.68
C ALA A 453 -28.22 4.38 31.88
N GLN A 454 -29.26 3.87 32.56
CA GLN A 454 -29.77 4.45 33.81
C GLN A 454 -28.76 4.36 34.96
N LYS A 455 -28.02 3.25 35.08
CA LYS A 455 -26.94 3.13 36.08
C LYS A 455 -25.82 4.12 35.81
N PHE A 456 -25.42 4.29 34.55
CA PHE A 456 -24.43 5.30 34.17
C PHE A 456 -24.92 6.71 34.52
N ALA A 457 -26.18 7.04 34.22
CA ALA A 457 -26.80 8.33 34.52
C ALA A 457 -26.87 8.64 36.03
N HIS A 458 -27.16 7.64 36.85
CA HIS A 458 -27.20 7.82 38.31
C HIS A 458 -25.80 7.91 38.92
N SER A 459 -24.82 7.17 38.41
CA SER A 459 -23.49 7.07 39.03
C SER A 459 -22.51 8.13 38.54
N LEU A 460 -22.65 8.62 37.29
CA LEU A 460 -21.76 9.59 36.63
C LEU A 460 -20.29 9.38 37.01
N PRO A 461 -19.72 8.20 36.71
CA PRO A 461 -18.47 7.75 37.31
C PRO A 461 -17.29 8.68 36.97
N HIS A 462 -17.35 9.43 35.87
CA HIS A 462 -16.38 10.47 35.49
C HIS A 462 -16.31 11.68 36.43
N LEU A 463 -17.27 11.81 37.36
CA LEU A 463 -17.30 12.84 38.41
C LEU A 463 -16.63 12.39 39.72
N THR A 464 -16.23 11.12 39.82
CA THR A 464 -15.53 10.59 41.00
C THR A 464 -14.01 10.68 40.85
N LYS A 465 -13.25 10.84 41.95
CA LYS A 465 -11.78 10.80 41.87
C LYS A 465 -11.32 9.36 41.58
N PRO A 466 -10.26 9.15 40.76
CA PRO A 466 -9.41 10.16 40.13
C PRO A 466 -9.94 10.75 38.82
N TYR A 467 -11.01 10.18 38.23
CA TYR A 467 -11.59 10.53 36.93
C TYR A 467 -12.10 11.97 36.81
N SER A 468 -12.49 12.57 37.93
CA SER A 468 -12.95 13.96 38.00
C SER A 468 -11.85 14.97 37.73
N SER A 469 -10.58 14.59 37.88
CA SER A 469 -9.43 15.47 37.60
C SER A 469 -9.43 15.96 36.16
N ARG A 470 -9.13 17.25 35.98
CA ARG A 470 -9.05 17.92 34.67
C ARG A 470 -8.01 17.29 33.74
N ASN A 471 -6.93 16.76 34.32
CA ASN A 471 -5.81 16.15 33.58
C ASN A 471 -5.83 14.62 33.66
N TRP A 472 -6.95 14.01 34.05
CA TRP A 472 -7.08 12.55 34.08
C TRP A 472 -7.04 11.98 32.66
N GLY A 473 -6.45 10.78 32.53
CA GLY A 473 -6.34 10.02 31.28
C GLY A 473 -4.90 9.88 30.78
N HIS A 474 -4.74 9.13 29.69
CA HIS A 474 -3.43 8.92 29.07
C HIS A 474 -2.78 10.21 28.57
N THR A 475 -1.45 10.32 28.67
CA THR A 475 -0.71 11.55 28.31
C THR A 475 -0.88 11.96 26.85
N LEU A 476 -1.22 11.04 25.96
CA LEU A 476 -1.55 11.34 24.55
C LEU A 476 -2.77 12.26 24.39
N HIS A 477 -3.65 12.39 25.40
CA HIS A 477 -4.70 13.42 25.40
C HIS A 477 -4.16 14.86 25.44
N SER A 478 -2.86 15.00 25.74
CA SER A 478 -2.10 16.26 25.69
C SER A 478 -1.08 16.31 24.54
N LEU A 479 -1.25 15.46 23.53
CA LEU A 479 -0.44 15.50 22.31
C LEU A 479 -0.53 16.90 21.66
N CYS A 480 -1.75 17.41 21.48
CA CYS A 480 -2.01 18.78 21.06
C CYS A 480 -3.17 19.39 21.86
N SER A 481 -3.12 20.70 22.07
CA SER A 481 -4.22 21.42 22.72
C SER A 481 -5.36 21.59 21.72
N TYR A 482 -6.59 21.30 22.13
CA TYR A 482 -7.77 21.38 21.27
C TYR A 482 -8.96 21.94 22.06
N GLN A 483 -9.62 22.96 21.51
CA GLN A 483 -10.81 23.57 22.10
C GLN A 483 -12.04 22.69 21.83
N GLY A 484 -12.93 22.54 22.82
CA GLY A 484 -14.17 21.79 22.64
C GLY A 484 -14.00 20.27 22.55
N LYS A 485 -12.90 19.73 23.08
CA LYS A 485 -12.71 18.26 23.16
C LYS A 485 -13.56 17.65 24.29
N LEU A 486 -14.06 16.44 24.05
CA LEU A 486 -14.68 15.61 25.08
C LEU A 486 -13.66 15.30 26.21
N LYS A 487 -14.13 15.27 27.47
CA LYS A 487 -13.30 14.88 28.61
C LYS A 487 -12.89 13.41 28.48
N PRO A 488 -11.59 13.05 28.59
CA PRO A 488 -11.14 11.65 28.51
C PRO A 488 -11.90 10.70 29.43
N ALA A 489 -12.24 11.14 30.65
CA ALA A 489 -13.00 10.34 31.61
C ALA A 489 -14.41 9.96 31.10
N ILE A 490 -15.09 10.85 30.38
CA ILE A 490 -16.41 10.54 29.81
C ILE A 490 -16.23 9.47 28.73
N ALA A 491 -15.33 9.69 27.77
CA ALA A 491 -15.02 8.71 26.73
C ALA A 491 -14.59 7.35 27.30
N HIS A 492 -13.77 7.36 28.36
CA HIS A 492 -13.32 6.15 29.03
C HIS A 492 -14.48 5.27 29.48
N PHE A 493 -15.44 5.85 30.23
CA PHE A 493 -16.58 5.08 30.74
C PHE A 493 -17.60 4.73 29.65
N LEU A 494 -17.79 5.61 28.65
CA LEU A 494 -18.64 5.27 27.51
C LEU A 494 -18.11 4.04 26.76
N ILE A 495 -16.81 3.95 26.55
CA ILE A 495 -16.18 2.75 25.98
C ILE A 495 -16.28 1.57 26.94
N LYS A 496 -15.88 1.76 28.20
CA LYS A 496 -15.79 0.68 29.19
C LYS A 496 -17.13 -0.02 29.41
N GLU A 497 -18.20 0.76 29.54
CA GLU A 497 -19.51 0.26 29.95
C GLU A 497 -20.38 -0.15 28.77
N PHE A 498 -20.20 0.43 27.58
CA PHE A 498 -21.12 0.22 26.46
C PHE A 498 -20.49 -0.46 25.23
N THR A 499 -19.27 -0.97 25.35
CA THR A 499 -18.60 -1.75 24.29
C THR A 499 -17.85 -2.93 24.90
N SER A 500 -17.50 -3.92 24.08
CA SER A 500 -16.68 -5.08 24.47
C SER A 500 -15.28 -4.99 23.84
N PRO A 501 -14.22 -5.55 24.48
CA PRO A 501 -12.93 -5.72 23.80
C PRO A 501 -13.09 -6.37 22.43
N GLY A 502 -12.41 -5.84 21.42
CA GLY A 502 -12.52 -6.26 20.02
C GLY A 502 -13.62 -5.56 19.19
N ASP A 503 -14.55 -4.84 19.80
CA ASP A 503 -15.57 -4.09 19.06
C ASP A 503 -14.95 -2.99 18.20
N SER A 504 -15.50 -2.77 17.00
CA SER A 504 -15.21 -1.60 16.20
C SER A 504 -16.00 -0.39 16.71
N VAL A 505 -15.29 0.66 17.13
CA VAL A 505 -15.89 1.88 17.68
C VAL A 505 -15.58 3.06 16.79
N LEU A 506 -16.60 3.63 16.15
CA LEU A 506 -16.49 4.77 15.26
C LEU A 506 -16.87 6.08 15.95
N ASP A 507 -15.98 7.07 15.83
CA ASP A 507 -16.31 8.49 16.03
C ASP A 507 -16.20 9.22 14.68
N PRO A 508 -17.32 9.50 13.99
CA PRO A 508 -17.33 10.10 12.66
C PRO A 508 -16.94 11.60 12.67
N MET A 509 -16.82 12.20 13.85
CA MET A 509 -16.52 13.62 14.11
C MET A 509 -15.50 13.72 15.25
N SER A 510 -14.41 12.98 15.10
CA SER A 510 -13.47 12.63 16.17
C SER A 510 -12.73 13.81 16.80
N GLY A 511 -12.67 14.96 16.14
CA GLY A 511 -11.93 16.13 16.61
C GLY A 511 -10.49 15.74 16.91
N CYS A 512 -10.06 15.94 18.16
CA CYS A 512 -8.72 15.53 18.57
C CYS A 512 -8.54 14.03 18.86
N GLY A 513 -9.54 13.18 18.59
CA GLY A 513 -9.44 11.73 18.75
C GLY A 513 -9.54 11.26 20.19
N THR A 514 -10.42 11.85 21.02
CA THR A 514 -10.59 11.42 22.43
C THR A 514 -11.23 10.03 22.50
N ILE A 515 -12.36 9.82 21.82
CA ILE A 515 -13.07 8.54 21.81
C ILE A 515 -12.21 7.46 21.16
N PRO A 516 -11.65 7.65 19.94
CA PRO A 516 -10.77 6.65 19.33
C PRO A 516 -9.57 6.26 20.20
N LEU A 517 -8.95 7.20 20.91
CA LEU A 517 -7.83 6.88 21.82
C LEU A 517 -8.30 6.05 23.03
N GLU A 518 -9.43 6.37 23.64
CA GLU A 518 -9.96 5.56 24.75
C GLU A 518 -10.43 4.17 24.30
N SER A 519 -10.98 4.05 23.09
CA SER A 519 -11.27 2.76 22.45
C SER A 519 -10.00 1.92 22.33
N LEU A 520 -8.93 2.51 21.77
CA LEU A 520 -7.64 1.85 21.62
C LEU A 520 -7.11 1.36 22.98
N LEU A 521 -7.02 2.25 23.97
CA LEU A 521 -6.44 1.94 25.28
C LEU A 521 -7.17 0.82 26.02
N GLN A 522 -8.43 0.57 25.67
CA GLN A 522 -9.27 -0.46 26.25
C GLN A 522 -9.39 -1.71 25.35
N GLY A 523 -8.60 -1.82 24.28
CA GLY A 523 -8.56 -3.01 23.42
C GLY A 523 -9.74 -3.15 22.47
N ARG A 524 -10.37 -2.04 22.07
CA ARG A 524 -11.35 -1.98 20.96
C ARG A 524 -10.63 -1.60 19.67
N TYR A 525 -11.24 -1.83 18.51
CA TYR A 525 -10.73 -1.35 17.22
C TYR A 525 -11.21 0.10 16.98
N PRO A 526 -10.30 1.09 17.03
CA PRO A 526 -10.70 2.50 17.02
C PRO A 526 -10.81 3.04 15.60
N LEU A 527 -11.97 3.57 15.24
CA LEU A 527 -12.22 4.22 13.97
C LEU A 527 -12.52 5.70 14.23
N GLY A 528 -11.79 6.60 13.58
CA GLY A 528 -11.99 8.04 13.72
C GLY A 528 -12.05 8.74 12.38
N ASN A 529 -13.00 9.64 12.21
CA ASN A 529 -13.06 10.54 11.05
C ASN A 529 -13.11 11.98 11.51
N ASP A 530 -12.48 12.90 10.79
CA ASP A 530 -12.75 14.32 10.95
C ASP A 530 -12.53 15.04 9.62
N LEU A 531 -13.43 15.95 9.27
CA LEU A 531 -13.31 16.72 8.03
C LEU A 531 -12.13 17.72 8.10
N GLN A 532 -11.80 18.23 9.29
CA GLN A 532 -10.68 19.16 9.50
C GLN A 532 -9.35 18.40 9.55
N GLU A 533 -8.37 18.90 8.79
CA GLU A 533 -7.00 18.41 8.72
C GLU A 533 -6.39 18.29 10.13
N LEU A 534 -6.64 19.28 11.00
CA LEU A 534 -6.20 19.24 12.39
C LEU A 534 -6.76 18.02 13.12
N GLY A 535 -8.06 17.75 13.00
CA GLY A 535 -8.69 16.62 13.67
C GLY A 535 -8.12 15.29 13.18
N TYR A 536 -8.07 15.12 11.86
CA TYR A 536 -7.48 13.94 11.22
C TYR A 536 -6.03 13.67 11.66
N ILE A 537 -5.15 14.69 11.59
CA ILE A 537 -3.74 14.57 11.98
C ILE A 537 -3.61 14.12 13.46
N LEU A 538 -4.40 14.72 14.36
CA LEU A 538 -4.35 14.40 15.78
C LEU A 538 -4.89 12.99 16.09
N THR A 539 -5.99 12.60 15.44
CA THR A 539 -6.59 11.28 15.61
C THR A 539 -5.65 10.20 15.06
N LYS A 540 -5.09 10.37 13.85
CA LYS A 540 -4.14 9.44 13.23
C LYS A 540 -2.94 9.15 14.12
N ALA A 541 -2.33 10.19 14.68
CA ALA A 541 -1.18 10.05 15.59
C ALA A 541 -1.49 9.22 16.84
N LYS A 542 -2.76 9.22 17.26
CA LYS A 542 -3.22 8.51 18.45
C LYS A 542 -3.60 7.05 18.19
N VAL A 543 -4.06 6.71 16.99
CA VAL A 543 -4.71 5.41 16.75
C VAL A 543 -3.99 4.47 15.78
N GLU A 544 -3.26 4.98 14.79
CA GLU A 544 -2.65 4.12 13.76
C GLU A 544 -1.34 3.48 14.21
N ARG A 545 -0.57 4.16 15.07
CA ARG A 545 0.74 3.74 15.63
C ARG A 545 1.79 3.34 14.57
N GLY A 546 3.05 3.65 14.88
CA GLY A 546 4.18 3.34 14.03
C GLY A 546 5.44 3.17 14.87
N THR A 547 6.59 3.17 14.20
CA THR A 547 7.88 2.95 14.87
C THR A 547 8.54 4.27 15.25
N ASN A 548 9.37 4.26 16.30
CA ASN A 548 10.16 5.44 16.67
C ASN A 548 11.00 5.94 15.49
N ASP A 549 11.56 5.01 14.70
CA ASP A 549 12.37 5.32 13.51
C ASP A 549 11.58 6.12 12.48
N GLU A 550 10.32 5.76 12.21
CA GLU A 550 9.43 6.48 11.30
C GLU A 550 9.25 7.95 11.73
N ALA A 551 9.03 8.19 13.03
CA ALA A 551 8.89 9.54 13.57
C ALA A 551 10.22 10.31 13.53
N TYR A 552 11.36 9.66 13.79
CA TYR A 552 12.67 10.28 13.73
C TYR A 552 13.07 10.66 12.30
N ILE A 553 12.76 9.84 11.31
CA ILE A 553 12.98 10.15 9.88
C ILE A 553 12.25 11.45 9.53
N VAL A 554 10.94 11.51 9.77
CA VAL A 554 10.14 12.70 9.45
C VAL A 554 10.62 13.94 10.23
N LEU A 555 10.96 13.77 11.51
CA LEU A 555 11.49 14.86 12.32
C LEU A 555 12.79 15.42 11.73
N ASN A 556 13.74 14.54 11.39
CA ASN A 556 15.04 14.96 10.85
C ASN A 556 14.89 15.62 9.47
N ASP A 557 14.02 15.07 8.61
CA ASP A 557 13.74 15.63 7.29
C ASP A 557 13.10 17.01 7.36
N LEU A 558 12.09 17.18 8.22
CA LEU A 558 11.45 18.47 8.45
C LEU A 558 12.47 19.49 8.94
N LEU A 559 13.30 19.14 9.93
CA LEU A 559 14.30 20.05 10.49
C LEU A 559 15.38 20.43 9.49
N LYS A 560 15.85 19.46 8.69
CA LYS A 560 16.80 19.71 7.60
C LYS A 560 16.19 20.64 6.55
N TYR A 561 14.93 20.44 6.18
CA TYR A 561 14.22 21.33 5.27
C TYR A 561 14.10 22.75 5.85
N VAL A 562 13.71 22.87 7.11
CA VAL A 562 13.63 24.16 7.80
C VAL A 562 14.98 24.88 7.76
N ASP A 563 16.08 24.19 8.04
CA ASP A 563 17.41 24.80 8.03
C ASP A 563 17.81 25.32 6.64
N ILE A 564 17.53 24.56 5.59
CA ILE A 564 17.84 24.93 4.20
C ILE A 564 16.99 26.12 3.71
N TYR A 565 15.71 26.17 4.11
CA TYR A 565 14.74 27.07 3.50
C TYR A 565 14.29 28.25 4.38
N LYS A 566 14.61 28.29 5.68
CA LYS A 566 14.19 29.40 6.59
C LYS A 566 14.60 30.78 6.08
N ASN A 567 15.80 30.92 5.52
CA ASN A 567 16.30 32.20 5.02
C ASN A 567 15.69 32.65 3.68
N LYS A 568 14.89 31.78 3.04
CA LYS A 568 14.20 32.08 1.76
C LYS A 568 12.74 32.49 1.95
N GLN A 569 12.26 32.57 3.20
CA GLN A 569 10.85 32.84 3.47
C GLN A 569 10.49 34.32 3.31
N ASN A 570 9.39 34.60 2.64
CA ASN A 570 8.83 35.94 2.54
C ASN A 570 7.89 36.22 3.71
N LEU A 571 8.30 37.11 4.60
CA LEU A 571 7.53 37.48 5.81
C LEU A 571 6.27 38.30 5.48
N SER A 572 6.22 38.94 4.31
CA SER A 572 5.05 39.74 3.89
C SER A 572 3.85 38.88 3.52
N THR A 573 4.05 37.60 3.15
CA THR A 573 3.01 36.70 2.65
C THR A 573 1.77 36.64 3.54
N TYR A 574 1.98 36.65 4.87
CA TYR A 574 0.91 36.56 5.87
C TYR A 574 0.86 37.79 6.80
N ALA A 575 1.38 38.94 6.36
CA ALA A 575 1.47 40.15 7.19
C ALA A 575 0.11 40.64 7.73
N HIS A 576 -0.95 40.43 6.96
CA HIS A 576 -2.32 40.86 7.34
C HIS A 576 -3.22 39.72 7.83
N PHE A 577 -2.72 38.48 7.83
CA PHE A 577 -3.47 37.32 8.29
C PHE A 577 -3.46 37.20 9.82
N GLY A 578 -4.58 36.78 10.40
CA GLY A 578 -4.72 36.56 11.84
C GLY A 578 -6.17 36.72 12.31
N PHE A 579 -6.38 36.55 13.62
CA PHE A 579 -7.70 36.66 14.25
C PHE A 579 -7.85 37.96 15.04
N ASN A 580 -7.48 37.97 16.33
CA ASN A 580 -7.48 39.17 17.19
C ASN A 580 -6.10 39.85 17.31
N GLY A 581 -5.15 39.37 16.52
CA GLY A 581 -3.81 39.92 16.27
C GLY A 581 -3.28 39.28 14.98
N LYS A 582 -2.29 39.90 14.34
CA LYS A 582 -1.69 39.41 13.09
C LYS A 582 -0.62 38.37 13.35
N LEU A 583 -0.46 37.40 12.45
CA LEU A 583 0.49 36.29 12.59
C LEU A 583 1.92 36.76 12.95
N PRO A 584 2.49 37.82 12.34
CA PRO A 584 3.82 38.29 12.73
C PRO A 584 3.91 38.84 14.17
N GLU A 585 2.80 39.31 14.76
CA GLU A 585 2.79 39.77 16.16
C GLU A 585 3.01 38.63 17.16
N TYR A 586 2.89 37.37 16.72
CA TYR A 586 3.05 36.19 17.58
C TYR A 586 4.48 35.70 17.68
N PHE A 587 5.36 36.01 16.73
CA PHE A 587 6.66 35.35 16.61
C PHE A 587 7.77 36.36 16.41
N HIS A 588 8.95 36.08 16.97
CA HIS A 588 10.17 36.74 16.54
C HIS A 588 10.43 36.43 15.06
N GLU A 589 11.08 37.35 14.35
CA GLU A 589 11.30 37.25 12.90
C GLU A 589 11.94 35.92 12.49
N GLU A 590 13.05 35.54 13.13
CA GLU A 590 13.75 34.28 12.85
C GLU A 590 12.88 33.04 13.15
N THR A 591 12.08 33.08 14.21
CA THR A 591 11.13 31.99 14.51
C THR A 591 10.03 31.91 13.45
N LEU A 592 9.55 33.05 12.95
CA LEU A 592 8.54 33.09 11.89
C LEU A 592 9.11 32.51 10.58
N LYS A 593 10.37 32.80 10.23
CA LYS A 593 11.06 32.17 9.10
C LYS A 593 11.10 30.64 9.23
N GLU A 594 11.43 30.11 10.40
CA GLU A 594 11.42 28.67 10.65
C GLU A 594 10.01 28.06 10.52
N ILE A 595 8.99 28.74 11.07
CA ILE A 595 7.59 28.30 10.99
C ILE A 595 7.09 28.29 9.54
N LEU A 596 7.39 29.33 8.75
CA LEU A 596 6.98 29.39 7.35
C LEU A 596 7.65 28.29 6.51
N ALA A 597 8.94 28.02 6.75
CA ALA A 597 9.63 26.90 6.11
C ALA A 597 9.02 25.54 6.52
N ALA A 598 8.72 25.34 7.80
CA ALA A 598 8.08 24.12 8.30
C ALA A 598 6.67 23.94 7.74
N ARG A 599 5.91 25.04 7.58
CA ARG A 599 4.59 25.01 6.95
C ARG A 599 4.69 24.59 5.48
N ASN A 600 5.65 25.12 4.73
CA ASN A 600 5.86 24.71 3.34
C ASN A 600 6.18 23.21 3.26
N TYR A 601 6.97 22.68 4.20
CA TYR A 601 7.22 21.24 4.29
C TYR A 601 5.91 20.45 4.49
N VAL A 602 5.06 20.85 5.43
CA VAL A 602 3.76 20.18 5.68
C VAL A 602 2.82 20.25 4.47
N GLN A 603 2.86 21.34 3.70
CA GLN A 603 2.07 21.45 2.46
C GLN A 603 2.62 20.56 1.33
N LEU A 604 3.94 20.43 1.21
CA LEU A 604 4.60 19.57 0.22
C LEU A 604 4.46 18.08 0.55
N TYR A 605 4.41 17.75 1.84
CA TYR A 605 4.29 16.39 2.36
C TYR A 605 3.07 16.28 3.27
N PRO A 606 1.84 16.25 2.72
CA PRO A 606 0.62 16.09 3.50
C PRO A 606 0.66 14.82 4.37
N CYS A 607 -0.08 14.84 5.47
CA CYS A 607 -0.10 13.75 6.44
C CYS A 607 -0.70 12.46 5.86
N SER A 608 0.15 11.49 5.51
CA SER A 608 -0.21 10.16 5.04
C SER A 608 0.28 9.03 5.95
N SER A 609 1.34 9.25 6.72
CA SER A 609 1.92 8.24 7.63
C SER A 609 1.70 8.56 9.11
N TRP A 610 1.97 7.57 9.98
CA TRP A 610 1.89 7.77 11.42
C TRP A 610 3.00 8.71 11.92
N GLY A 611 4.24 8.55 11.43
CA GLY A 611 5.38 9.40 11.80
C GLY A 611 5.11 10.87 11.48
N GLN A 612 4.56 11.16 10.30
CA GLN A 612 4.10 12.51 9.94
C GLN A 612 3.03 13.00 10.89
N SER A 613 2.00 12.20 11.17
CA SER A 613 0.93 12.62 12.06
C SER A 613 1.44 12.97 13.47
N LEU A 614 2.41 12.21 14.02
CA LEU A 614 2.99 12.47 15.34
C LEU A 614 3.85 13.74 15.35
N VAL A 615 4.72 13.91 14.37
CA VAL A 615 5.60 15.09 14.25
C VAL A 615 4.76 16.35 13.99
N TYR A 616 3.76 16.28 13.10
CA TYR A 616 2.89 17.42 12.78
C TYR A 616 2.00 17.78 13.97
N SER A 617 1.43 16.79 14.67
CA SER A 617 0.70 17.02 15.92
C SER A 617 1.56 17.72 16.97
N SER A 618 2.82 17.30 17.09
CA SER A 618 3.80 17.90 18.00
C SER A 618 4.11 19.35 17.62
N LEU A 619 4.27 19.62 16.33
CA LEU A 619 4.52 20.95 15.80
C LEU A 619 3.31 21.88 16.01
N LEU A 620 2.11 21.43 15.66
CA LEU A 620 0.83 22.13 15.85
C LEU A 620 0.59 22.49 17.33
N HIS A 621 1.07 21.65 18.25
CA HIS A 621 1.00 21.94 19.68
C HIS A 621 1.94 23.07 20.12
N ILE A 622 3.18 23.08 19.63
CA ILE A 622 4.19 24.05 20.06
C ILE A 622 4.07 25.42 19.38
N LEU A 623 3.25 25.57 18.33
CA LEU A 623 3.06 26.85 17.64
C LEU A 623 2.74 27.99 18.62
N HIS A 624 1.86 27.76 19.60
CA HIS A 624 1.54 28.78 20.58
C HIS A 624 1.21 28.22 21.96
N GLY A 625 1.28 29.08 22.97
CA GLY A 625 0.91 28.73 24.34
C GLY A 625 1.41 29.73 25.37
N ASN A 626 1.25 29.38 26.64
CA ASN A 626 1.59 30.23 27.79
C ASN A 626 2.86 29.76 28.55
N ARG A 627 3.59 28.78 28.02
CA ARG A 627 4.79 28.18 28.64
C ARG A 627 5.99 28.21 27.67
N PRO A 628 7.22 27.98 28.15
CA PRO A 628 8.45 28.08 27.34
C PRO A 628 8.54 27.12 26.14
N TYR A 629 7.72 26.05 26.11
CA TYR A 629 7.65 25.12 24.98
C TYR A 629 7.13 25.80 23.71
N ALA A 630 6.38 26.89 23.83
CA ALA A 630 5.72 27.53 22.70
C ALA A 630 6.69 28.39 21.89
N LEU A 631 6.51 28.37 20.56
CA LEU A 631 7.24 29.19 19.61
C LEU A 631 6.74 30.65 19.64
N SER A 632 5.46 30.86 19.90
CA SER A 632 4.91 32.20 20.02
C SER A 632 5.38 32.92 21.29
N ARG A 633 5.20 34.24 21.31
CA ARG A 633 5.01 35.05 22.53
C ARG A 633 3.90 34.47 23.40
N ARG A 634 3.79 34.92 24.67
CA ARG A 634 2.84 34.35 25.63
C ARG A 634 1.41 34.57 25.15
N SER A 635 0.79 33.48 24.68
CA SER A 635 -0.59 33.41 24.20
C SER A 635 -1.41 32.48 25.09
N HIS A 636 -2.71 32.43 24.89
CA HIS A 636 -3.59 31.50 25.62
C HIS A 636 -3.27 30.04 25.22
N PRO A 637 -3.33 29.06 26.16
CA PRO A 637 -2.83 27.70 25.94
C PRO A 637 -3.64 26.84 24.95
N VAL A 638 -4.87 27.26 24.61
CA VAL A 638 -5.76 26.53 23.70
C VAL A 638 -6.05 27.34 22.44
N THR A 639 -6.72 28.48 22.58
CA THR A 639 -6.92 29.44 21.47
C THR A 639 -5.74 30.40 21.30
N PRO A 640 -5.20 30.61 20.08
CA PRO A 640 -4.15 31.59 19.84
C PRO A 640 -4.73 33.02 19.85
N PHE A 641 -4.87 33.60 21.04
CA PHE A 641 -5.21 35.01 21.23
C PHE A 641 -3.98 35.90 21.15
N LYS A 642 -4.20 37.19 20.81
CA LYS A 642 -3.16 38.22 20.73
C LYS A 642 -2.19 38.11 21.92
N PRO A 643 -0.90 37.89 21.66
CA PRO A 643 0.02 37.53 22.73
C PRO A 643 0.59 38.76 23.43
N SER A 644 1.18 38.51 24.59
CA SER A 644 1.86 39.49 25.45
C SER A 644 3.32 39.11 25.69
N GLY A 645 4.11 40.03 26.24
CA GLY A 645 5.54 39.84 26.52
C GLY A 645 6.46 40.22 25.35
N ASN A 646 7.76 39.98 25.52
CA ASN A 646 8.80 40.38 24.55
C ASN A 646 8.84 39.47 23.32
N LEU A 647 9.29 40.00 22.18
CA LEU A 647 9.56 39.26 20.95
C LEU A 647 10.93 38.55 21.06
N ASP A 648 10.99 37.49 21.86
CA ASP A 648 12.23 36.72 22.01
C ASP A 648 12.37 35.71 20.86
N TYR A 649 13.58 35.50 20.35
CA TYR A 649 13.87 34.39 19.43
C TYR A 649 13.66 33.05 20.14
N ARG A 650 12.82 32.20 19.54
CA ARG A 650 12.47 30.87 20.05
C ARG A 650 12.67 29.84 18.94
N PRO A 651 13.82 29.13 18.91
CA PRO A 651 14.11 28.17 17.84
C PRO A 651 13.12 27.00 17.85
N LEU A 652 12.71 26.58 16.65
CA LEU A 652 11.81 25.47 16.37
C LEU A 652 12.42 24.12 16.75
N GLU A 653 13.65 23.86 16.31
CA GLU A 653 14.31 22.56 16.42
C GLU A 653 14.29 21.96 17.84
N PRO A 654 14.86 22.62 18.88
CA PRO A 654 14.93 22.01 20.21
C PRO A 654 13.55 21.79 20.83
N ARG A 655 12.55 22.62 20.48
CA ARG A 655 11.18 22.49 21.00
C ARG A 655 10.43 21.35 20.33
N LEU A 656 10.60 21.19 19.02
CA LEU A 656 9.99 20.10 18.28
C LEU A 656 10.60 18.76 18.70
N LYS A 657 11.94 18.65 18.75
CA LYS A 657 12.65 17.45 19.25
C LYS A 657 12.15 17.04 20.63
N ALA A 658 12.18 17.97 21.59
CA ALA A 658 11.74 17.70 22.96
C ALA A 658 10.26 17.27 23.04
N LYS A 659 9.38 17.82 22.18
CA LYS A 659 7.97 17.39 22.14
C LYS A 659 7.85 15.99 21.57
N VAL A 660 8.49 15.69 20.44
CA VAL A 660 8.41 14.38 19.77
C VAL A 660 8.99 13.29 20.66
N GLU A 661 10.20 13.48 21.20
CA GLU A 661 10.86 12.53 22.10
C GLU A 661 9.98 12.18 23.31
N ARG A 662 9.37 13.20 23.93
CA ARG A 662 8.44 12.98 25.04
C ARG A 662 7.22 12.15 24.64
N MET A 663 6.74 12.25 23.39
CA MET A 663 5.62 11.43 22.92
C MET A 663 6.05 10.00 22.59
N LEU A 664 7.26 9.79 22.08
CA LEU A 664 7.82 8.47 21.78
C LEU A 664 8.20 7.67 23.02
N GLN A 665 8.47 8.34 24.14
CA GLN A 665 8.77 7.70 25.43
C GLN A 665 7.52 7.25 26.20
N LEU A 666 6.31 7.51 25.71
CA LEU A 666 5.08 7.11 26.40
C LEU A 666 4.86 5.61 26.25
N GLU A 667 4.71 4.92 27.38
CA GLU A 667 4.31 3.51 27.39
C GLU A 667 2.85 3.37 26.95
N VAL A 668 2.61 2.48 25.99
CA VAL A 668 1.28 2.02 25.59
C VAL A 668 1.24 0.50 25.73
N PRO A 669 0.09 -0.11 26.05
CA PRO A 669 -0.02 -1.56 26.16
C PRO A 669 0.50 -2.27 24.89
N LYS A 670 1.29 -3.35 25.07
CA LYS A 670 2.05 -3.99 23.98
C LYS A 670 1.20 -4.76 22.95
N ASN A 671 -0.05 -5.06 23.28
CA ASN A 671 -0.96 -5.89 22.48
C ASN A 671 -2.18 -5.10 21.97
N LEU A 672 -2.01 -3.80 21.73
CA LEU A 672 -3.08 -2.98 21.18
C LEU A 672 -3.18 -3.17 19.68
N GLN A 673 -4.41 -3.27 19.21
CA GLN A 673 -4.68 -3.29 17.79
C GLN A 673 -4.83 -1.87 17.27
N CYS A 674 -3.95 -1.48 16.34
CA CYS A 674 -4.03 -0.20 15.65
C CYS A 674 -5.38 -0.03 14.97
N GLY A 675 -5.89 1.20 14.93
CA GLY A 675 -7.09 1.54 14.20
C GLY A 675 -6.83 2.43 13.00
N MET A 676 -7.85 3.17 12.57
CA MET A 676 -7.80 3.96 11.33
C MET A 676 -8.35 5.37 11.55
N ALA A 677 -7.68 6.35 10.96
CA ALA A 677 -8.16 7.73 10.88
C ALA A 677 -8.45 8.11 9.42
N THR A 678 -9.58 8.77 9.17
CA THR A 678 -9.97 9.24 7.83
C THR A 678 -10.26 10.74 7.82
N GLN A 679 -10.12 11.36 6.65
CA GLN A 679 -10.40 12.78 6.43
C GLN A 679 -11.39 12.98 5.29
N VAL A 680 -12.65 12.63 5.52
CA VAL A 680 -13.72 12.79 4.53
C VAL A 680 -14.99 13.35 5.19
N PRO A 681 -15.94 13.91 4.41
CA PRO A 681 -17.28 14.17 4.92
C PRO A 681 -17.88 12.88 5.49
N PHE A 682 -18.58 12.97 6.62
CA PHE A 682 -19.13 11.76 7.26
C PHE A 682 -20.06 11.00 6.31
N SER A 683 -20.80 11.67 5.42
CA SER A 683 -21.67 11.05 4.43
C SER A 683 -20.94 10.18 3.40
N GLN A 684 -19.63 10.33 3.29
CA GLN A 684 -18.80 9.45 2.48
C GLN A 684 -18.30 8.24 3.28
N LEU A 685 -18.54 8.10 4.58
CA LEU A 685 -18.08 6.93 5.32
C LEU A 685 -18.82 5.64 4.94
N ASP A 686 -19.94 5.74 4.22
CA ASP A 686 -20.74 4.61 3.76
C ASP A 686 -19.91 3.57 2.99
N TYR A 687 -19.03 4.00 2.08
CA TYR A 687 -18.18 3.08 1.31
C TYR A 687 -17.14 2.37 2.18
N LEU A 688 -16.81 2.93 3.34
CA LEU A 688 -15.83 2.37 4.26
C LEU A 688 -16.44 1.45 5.31
N TYR A 689 -17.63 1.75 5.79
CA TYR A 689 -18.09 1.14 7.04
C TYR A 689 -19.41 0.40 6.92
N GLN A 690 -19.88 0.13 5.70
CA GLN A 690 -21.19 -0.49 5.49
C GLN A 690 -21.37 -1.80 6.28
N ASN A 691 -22.25 -1.75 7.29
CA ASN A 691 -22.58 -2.83 8.22
C ASN A 691 -21.36 -3.46 8.94
N THR A 692 -20.36 -2.67 9.32
CA THR A 692 -19.17 -3.21 10.01
C THR A 692 -18.79 -2.54 11.32
N VAL A 693 -19.46 -1.45 11.67
CA VAL A 693 -19.28 -0.79 12.96
C VAL A 693 -20.15 -1.46 14.01
N ASP A 694 -19.58 -1.85 15.14
CA ASP A 694 -20.34 -2.38 16.28
C ASP A 694 -21.05 -1.24 17.03
N VAL A 695 -20.32 -0.17 17.34
CA VAL A 695 -20.84 0.97 18.09
C VAL A 695 -20.33 2.29 17.51
N VAL A 696 -21.23 3.25 17.31
CA VAL A 696 -20.87 4.65 17.05
C VAL A 696 -20.96 5.41 18.37
N ILE A 697 -19.85 6.03 18.79
CA ILE A 697 -19.84 6.94 19.93
C ILE A 697 -19.26 8.26 19.46
N THR A 698 -20.01 9.35 19.65
CA THR A 698 -19.57 10.65 19.14
C THR A 698 -20.07 11.82 19.99
N SER A 699 -19.37 12.94 19.85
CA SER A 699 -19.69 14.22 20.50
C SER A 699 -19.71 15.32 19.44
N PRO A 700 -20.78 15.44 18.65
CA PRO A 700 -20.85 16.43 17.58
C PRO A 700 -20.80 17.85 18.16
N PRO A 701 -20.50 18.87 17.32
CA PRO A 701 -20.48 20.25 17.78
C PRO A 701 -21.84 20.66 18.36
N PHE A 702 -21.84 21.18 19.59
CA PHE A 702 -23.07 21.62 20.26
C PHE A 702 -23.71 22.83 19.58
N ALA A 703 -25.03 22.95 19.71
CA ALA A 703 -25.79 24.09 19.25
C ALA A 703 -25.25 25.38 19.88
N ALA A 704 -25.13 26.44 19.07
CA ALA A 704 -24.54 27.71 19.47
C ALA A 704 -23.08 27.62 20.03
N SER A 705 -22.35 26.54 19.74
CA SER A 705 -20.93 26.40 20.12
C SER A 705 -20.01 27.38 19.37
N THR A 706 -18.82 27.59 19.95
CA THR A 706 -17.74 28.42 19.40
C THR A 706 -17.29 27.93 18.03
N ARG A 707 -16.94 28.84 17.12
CA ARG A 707 -16.40 28.53 15.79
C ARG A 707 -15.05 27.80 15.93
N PHE A 708 -15.01 26.48 15.71
CA PHE A 708 -13.80 25.64 15.85
C PHE A 708 -12.65 26.15 14.98
N SER A 709 -12.97 26.59 13.77
CA SER A 709 -12.03 27.20 12.84
C SER A 709 -11.29 28.41 13.43
N ILE A 710 -12.00 29.25 14.19
CA ILE A 710 -11.42 30.42 14.86
C ILE A 710 -10.62 29.99 16.09
N ALA A 711 -11.13 29.05 16.88
CA ALA A 711 -10.42 28.56 18.07
C ALA A 711 -9.06 27.93 17.72
N ASN A 712 -8.92 27.39 16.51
CA ASN A 712 -7.71 26.74 16.01
C ASN A 712 -7.09 27.45 14.80
N TRP A 713 -7.35 28.75 14.58
CA TRP A 713 -7.00 29.44 13.33
C TRP A 713 -5.53 29.28 12.91
N MET A 714 -4.60 29.39 13.87
CA MET A 714 -3.17 29.26 13.60
C MET A 714 -2.78 27.82 13.29
N ARG A 715 -3.43 26.83 13.91
CA ARG A 715 -3.17 25.40 13.67
C ARG A 715 -3.73 24.96 12.32
N LEU A 716 -4.94 25.39 11.97
CA LEU A 716 -5.54 25.09 10.67
C LEU A 716 -4.76 25.75 9.53
N TRP A 717 -4.35 27.01 9.71
CA TRP A 717 -3.44 27.67 8.77
C TRP A 717 -2.15 26.88 8.56
N PHE A 718 -1.54 26.41 9.65
CA PHE A 718 -0.31 25.63 9.58
C PHE A 718 -0.54 24.24 8.95
N ALA A 719 -1.69 23.62 9.20
CA ALA A 719 -2.07 22.32 8.67
C ALA A 719 -2.45 22.34 7.17
N GLY A 720 -2.47 23.51 6.53
CA GLY A 720 -2.62 23.64 5.08
C GLY A 720 -3.66 24.67 4.65
N TRP A 721 -4.48 25.21 5.55
CA TRP A 721 -5.46 26.23 5.17
C TRP A 721 -4.78 27.54 4.77
N GLU A 722 -5.32 28.16 3.73
CA GLU A 722 -5.02 29.53 3.34
C GLU A 722 -6.07 30.51 3.90
N PRO A 723 -5.77 31.82 3.98
CA PRO A 723 -6.70 32.82 4.49
C PRO A 723 -8.09 32.81 3.84
N SER A 724 -8.18 32.42 2.56
CA SER A 724 -9.44 32.27 1.83
C SER A 724 -10.29 31.08 2.33
N ASP A 725 -9.65 29.98 2.73
CA ASP A 725 -10.33 28.76 3.19
C ASP A 725 -11.19 29.01 4.44
N PHE A 726 -10.72 29.90 5.32
CA PHE A 726 -11.46 30.31 6.51
C PHE A 726 -12.80 30.96 6.21
N LYS A 727 -13.07 31.39 4.97
CA LYS A 727 -14.38 31.86 4.52
C LYS A 727 -15.08 30.83 3.64
N SER A 728 -14.37 30.29 2.64
CA SER A 728 -14.98 29.41 1.61
C SER A 728 -15.40 28.04 2.14
N ARG A 729 -14.72 27.50 3.16
CA ARG A 729 -14.98 26.14 3.67
C ARG A 729 -15.98 26.09 4.83
N GLN A 730 -16.33 27.23 5.44
CA GLN A 730 -17.14 27.25 6.67
C GLN A 730 -18.46 26.47 6.54
N GLU A 731 -19.14 26.61 5.40
CA GLU A 731 -20.45 26.01 5.14
C GLU A 731 -20.43 24.47 5.02
N GLN A 732 -19.23 23.86 4.95
CA GLN A 732 -19.07 22.40 4.91
C GLN A 732 -19.10 21.77 6.31
N PHE A 733 -18.88 22.56 7.37
CA PHE A 733 -18.78 22.03 8.73
C PHE A 733 -20.13 22.05 9.46
N LEU A 734 -20.36 21.01 10.26
CA LEU A 734 -21.63 20.77 10.94
C LEU A 734 -22.02 21.91 11.90
N GLU A 735 -21.06 22.60 12.52
CA GLU A 735 -21.35 23.75 13.39
C GLU A 735 -21.91 24.98 12.67
N TYR A 736 -21.73 25.07 11.34
CA TYR A 736 -22.32 26.11 10.51
C TYR A 736 -23.64 25.64 9.91
N GLN A 737 -23.69 24.40 9.41
CA GLN A 737 -24.89 23.81 8.81
C GLN A 737 -26.05 23.74 9.82
N GLN A 738 -25.77 23.31 11.06
CA GLN A 738 -26.81 23.19 12.11
C GLN A 738 -27.45 24.53 12.51
N ARG A 739 -26.81 25.68 12.21
CA ARG A 739 -27.37 27.01 12.47
C ARG A 739 -28.51 27.35 11.51
N LYS A 740 -28.48 26.77 10.30
CA LYS A 740 -29.54 26.93 9.29
C LYS A 740 -30.70 26.00 9.60
N SER A 741 -30.40 24.73 9.85
CA SER A 741 -31.38 23.74 10.30
C SER A 741 -30.69 22.57 11.00
N MET A 742 -31.33 22.04 12.04
CA MET A 742 -30.93 20.77 12.67
C MET A 742 -31.16 19.56 11.76
N ASP A 743 -31.84 19.73 10.61
CA ASP A 743 -32.10 18.65 9.63
C ASP A 743 -30.83 18.09 8.99
N VAL A 744 -29.69 18.78 9.11
CA VAL A 744 -28.39 18.21 8.77
C VAL A 744 -28.10 16.88 9.48
N TYR A 745 -28.72 16.64 10.64
CA TYR A 745 -28.59 15.38 11.35
C TYR A 745 -29.45 14.24 10.78
N VAL A 746 -30.40 14.51 9.88
CA VAL A 746 -31.13 13.45 9.16
C VAL A 746 -30.12 12.63 8.35
N GLU A 747 -29.34 13.29 7.49
CA GLU A 747 -28.27 12.64 6.71
C GLU A 747 -27.25 11.92 7.60
N PHE A 748 -26.94 12.48 8.78
CA PHE A 748 -26.08 11.83 9.77
C PHE A 748 -26.70 10.51 10.26
N PHE A 749 -27.98 10.49 10.66
CA PHE A 749 -28.63 9.26 11.12
C PHE A 749 -28.76 8.24 9.99
N ASP A 750 -29.10 8.67 8.77
CA ASP A 750 -29.15 7.80 7.59
C ASP A 750 -27.80 7.11 7.36
N SER A 751 -26.71 7.87 7.43
CA SER A 751 -25.36 7.34 7.23
C SER A 751 -24.94 6.45 8.40
N ALA A 752 -25.18 6.87 9.64
CA ALA A 752 -24.89 6.09 10.85
C ALA A 752 -25.59 4.72 10.84
N ALA A 753 -26.83 4.69 10.36
CA ALA A 753 -27.57 3.44 10.20
C ALA A 753 -26.90 2.51 9.19
N LYS A 754 -26.31 3.02 8.10
CA LYS A 754 -25.57 2.20 7.13
C LYS A 754 -24.26 1.67 7.68
N TRP A 755 -23.56 2.43 8.53
CA TRP A 755 -22.28 1.99 9.09
C TRP A 755 -22.45 0.88 10.13
N LEU A 756 -23.48 1.01 10.97
CA LEU A 756 -23.72 0.09 12.08
C LEU A 756 -24.17 -1.29 11.59
N LYS A 757 -23.64 -2.35 12.21
CA LYS A 757 -24.18 -3.72 12.10
C LYS A 757 -25.65 -3.76 12.54
N PRO A 758 -26.42 -4.80 12.16
CA PRO A 758 -27.75 -5.02 12.73
C PRO A 758 -27.72 -4.99 14.26
N SER A 759 -28.67 -4.29 14.89
CA SER A 759 -28.69 -4.01 16.34
C SER A 759 -27.48 -3.24 16.88
N GLY A 760 -26.70 -2.60 16.00
CA GLY A 760 -25.62 -1.71 16.39
C GLY A 760 -26.14 -0.49 17.16
N ARG A 761 -25.29 0.05 18.03
CA ARG A 761 -25.66 1.11 18.97
C ARG A 761 -25.02 2.44 18.61
N LEU A 762 -25.76 3.51 18.88
CA LEU A 762 -25.31 4.88 18.72
C LEU A 762 -25.42 5.61 20.06
N ILE A 763 -24.29 6.16 20.51
CA ILE A 763 -24.22 6.98 21.73
C ILE A 763 -23.77 8.37 21.33
N MET A 764 -24.56 9.38 21.69
CA MET A 764 -24.24 10.78 21.42
C MET A 764 -24.13 11.57 22.71
N HIS A 765 -23.03 12.30 22.86
CA HIS A 765 -22.86 13.34 23.88
C HIS A 765 -23.13 14.70 23.24
N VAL A 766 -24.19 15.38 23.67
CA VAL A 766 -24.65 16.66 23.09
C VAL A 766 -24.91 17.69 24.18
N GLY A 767 -25.28 18.91 23.81
CA GLY A 767 -25.48 20.01 24.76
C GLY A 767 -26.85 20.66 24.62
N ARG A 768 -27.44 21.04 25.75
CA ARG A 768 -28.62 21.92 25.81
C ARG A 768 -28.15 23.36 26.02
N THR A 769 -28.72 24.29 25.26
CA THR A 769 -28.57 25.74 25.47
C THR A 769 -29.92 26.37 25.81
N ALA A 770 -29.91 27.66 26.17
CA ALA A 770 -31.16 28.41 26.41
C ALA A 770 -32.10 28.43 25.19
N SER A 771 -31.56 28.30 23.98
CA SER A 771 -32.32 28.38 22.72
C SER A 771 -32.52 27.04 22.02
N CYS A 772 -31.83 25.98 22.43
CA CYS A 772 -31.89 24.68 21.75
C CYS A 772 -31.65 23.52 22.73
N ASN A 773 -32.62 22.60 22.77
CA ASN A 773 -32.47 21.30 23.40
C ASN A 773 -32.07 20.28 22.32
N MET A 774 -30.77 20.06 22.14
CA MET A 774 -30.28 19.22 21.06
C MET A 774 -30.79 17.78 21.17
N ALA A 775 -30.89 17.23 22.38
CA ALA A 775 -31.37 15.85 22.55
C ALA A 775 -32.77 15.68 21.94
N GLU A 776 -33.71 16.57 22.26
CA GLU A 776 -35.07 16.53 21.70
C GLU A 776 -35.07 16.71 20.18
N GLU A 777 -34.27 17.64 19.65
CA GLU A 777 -34.20 17.88 18.20
C GLU A 777 -33.59 16.70 17.43
N LEU A 778 -32.60 16.01 18.01
CA LEU A 778 -31.96 14.84 17.41
C LEU A 778 -32.87 13.62 17.47
N ILE A 779 -33.58 13.39 18.58
CA ILE A 779 -34.55 12.30 18.72
C ILE A 779 -35.64 12.38 17.64
N LYS A 780 -36.14 13.58 17.33
CA LYS A 780 -37.13 13.80 16.25
C LYS A 780 -36.63 13.35 14.87
N ARG A 781 -35.31 13.39 14.65
CA ARG A 781 -34.66 13.10 13.36
C ARG A 781 -34.07 11.70 13.28
N SER A 782 -33.92 11.01 14.41
CA SER A 782 -33.36 9.66 14.46
C SER A 782 -34.40 8.57 14.16
N GLY A 783 -35.70 8.88 14.29
CA GLY A 783 -36.79 7.90 14.44
C GLY A 783 -36.99 6.91 13.29
N GLU A 784 -36.61 7.26 12.05
CA GLU A 784 -36.70 6.32 10.92
C GLU A 784 -35.73 5.14 11.08
N HIS A 785 -34.55 5.39 11.63
CA HIS A 785 -33.45 4.42 11.66
C HIS A 785 -33.08 3.94 13.06
N PHE A 786 -33.43 4.71 14.10
CA PHE A 786 -33.02 4.45 15.47
C PHE A 786 -34.16 4.57 16.45
N LYS A 787 -34.16 3.64 17.40
CA LYS A 787 -35.00 3.68 18.59
C LYS A 787 -34.24 4.32 19.74
N LEU A 788 -34.85 5.31 20.38
CA LEU A 788 -34.34 5.86 21.63
C LEU A 788 -34.54 4.85 22.77
N ILE A 789 -33.45 4.46 23.42
CA ILE A 789 -33.47 3.54 24.56
C ILE A 789 -33.49 4.31 25.87
N TYR A 790 -32.60 5.30 25.98
CA TYR A 790 -32.52 6.15 27.15
C TYR A 790 -31.87 7.49 26.81
N SER A 791 -32.27 8.53 27.53
CA SER A 791 -31.61 9.84 27.49
C SER A 791 -31.67 10.49 28.86
N PHE A 792 -30.64 11.26 29.21
CA PHE A 792 -30.63 12.03 30.45
C PHE A 792 -29.78 13.30 30.31
N ASP A 793 -30.02 14.22 31.24
CA ASP A 793 -29.29 15.49 31.37
C ASP A 793 -28.33 15.43 32.57
N GLU A 794 -27.10 15.88 32.36
CA GLU A 794 -26.11 16.20 33.39
C GLU A 794 -26.03 17.73 33.53
N ASP A 795 -26.52 18.26 34.65
CA ASP A 795 -26.52 19.70 34.91
C ASP A 795 -25.09 20.23 35.18
N ILE A 796 -24.76 21.36 34.56
CA ILE A 796 -23.45 22.03 34.64
C ILE A 796 -23.56 23.31 35.49
N LEU A 797 -24.77 23.77 35.82
CA LEU A 797 -25.01 25.00 36.57
C LEU A 797 -24.32 24.95 37.95
N GLY A 798 -23.34 25.83 38.15
CA GLY A 798 -22.61 26.01 39.42
C GLY A 798 -21.18 25.47 39.46
N ARG A 799 -20.62 24.93 38.36
CA ARG A 799 -19.24 24.39 38.35
C ARG A 799 -18.27 25.22 37.48
N GLU A 800 -17.20 25.71 38.12
CA GLU A 800 -16.05 26.51 37.64
C GLU A 800 -16.23 28.02 37.37
N LYS A 801 -16.02 28.85 38.41
CA LYS A 801 -15.62 30.26 38.32
C LYS A 801 -14.09 30.37 38.25
N PHE A 802 -13.46 30.30 37.08
CA PHE A 802 -12.03 30.67 36.97
C PHE A 802 -11.65 31.30 35.61
N GLY A 803 -11.77 32.62 35.53
CA GLY A 803 -10.87 33.45 34.70
C GLY A 803 -11.27 33.74 33.25
N ILE A 804 -12.41 33.26 32.75
CA ILE A 804 -13.03 33.71 31.49
C ILE A 804 -14.49 34.07 31.81
N ARG A 805 -14.95 35.25 31.37
CA ARG A 805 -16.28 35.81 31.69
C ARG A 805 -17.46 35.13 30.96
N ASP A 806 -17.19 34.22 30.03
CA ASP A 806 -18.22 33.50 29.29
C ASP A 806 -18.33 32.06 29.82
N GLN A 807 -19.39 31.78 30.58
CA GLN A 807 -19.96 30.45 30.56
C GLN A 807 -20.39 30.22 29.10
N GLY A 808 -19.91 29.16 28.45
CA GLY A 808 -20.41 28.80 27.12
C GLY A 808 -21.94 28.69 27.14
N ALA A 809 -22.60 28.82 25.99
CA ALA A 809 -24.07 28.84 25.91
C ALA A 809 -24.77 27.55 26.44
N THR A 810 -24.00 26.49 26.73
CA THR A 810 -24.48 25.20 27.21
C THR A 810 -24.84 25.23 28.70
N GLN A 811 -26.09 24.87 29.02
CA GLN A 811 -26.66 24.80 30.36
C GLN A 811 -26.52 23.40 30.97
N SER A 812 -26.76 22.36 30.18
CA SER A 812 -26.59 20.95 30.57
C SER A 812 -25.94 20.14 29.44
N HIS A 813 -25.18 19.11 29.81
CA HIS A 813 -24.77 18.06 28.88
C HIS A 813 -25.89 17.04 28.78
N GLN A 814 -26.13 16.50 27.60
CA GLN A 814 -27.17 15.50 27.38
C GLN A 814 -26.54 14.26 26.74
N TYR A 815 -27.04 13.10 27.13
CA TYR A 815 -26.60 11.81 26.60
C TYR A 815 -27.78 11.12 25.93
N LEU A 816 -27.56 10.62 24.72
CA LEU A 816 -28.52 9.84 23.96
C LEU A 816 -27.97 8.42 23.77
N PHE A 817 -28.76 7.41 24.15
CA PHE A 817 -28.48 6.00 23.89
C PHE A 817 -29.53 5.46 22.93
N LEU A 818 -29.08 5.15 21.71
CA LEU A 818 -29.91 4.76 20.59
C LEU A 818 -29.52 3.34 20.12
N GLU A 819 -30.49 2.60 19.63
CA GLU A 819 -30.29 1.29 18.98
C GLU A 819 -30.83 1.34 17.54
N LYS A 820 -30.07 0.81 16.59
CA LYS A 820 -30.49 0.72 15.19
C LYS A 820 -31.72 -0.18 15.06
N ASN A 821 -32.74 0.27 14.36
CA ASN A 821 -33.93 -0.52 14.04
C ASN A 821 -33.54 -1.77 13.22
N HIS A 822 -34.28 -2.86 13.41
CA HIS A 822 -34.04 -4.14 12.73
C HIS A 822 -34.24 -4.07 11.21
#